data_AF-A0A3P1Y3B1-F1
#
_entry.id   AF-A0A3P1Y3B1-F1
#
_cell.length_a   1.000
_cell.length_b   1.000
_cell.length_c   1.000
_cell.angle_alpha   90.00
_cell.angle_beta   90.00
_cell.angle_gamma   90.00
#
_symmetry.space_group_name_H-M   'P 1'
#
loop_
_entity.id
_entity.type
_entity.pdbx_description
1 polymer ?
#
loop_
_entity_poly.entity_id
_entity_poly.type
_entity_poly.pdbx_seq_one_letter_code
_entity_poly.pdbx_strand_id
1 'polypeptide(L)'
;MSGIRAKILGGLVLLAVFFTSAAWGATPDKALSSKPANSIYAVLNVDDLGGLARTILSDKNIELFAPLMDEDSLNGFRMAAAIVSKMPVKTTALVTGMDENLVPFLQVAMALPAELQPKLELVEEGKAKPEDITSLILGDGALALGPLLNAVPQKGTKGSYFLINGQVAVTAKDSLLLIGLSAQNLEDSLKALEGAEDRLAVKPRHEGKDFARLHIDFSALVKIAMEQKPREGAKDKKPDDLDLDVLKKYFKAPLEVEYNFDKKPDRFIVSLWANVEEALSEAYVDRLRRLVPVPGGDVFLTGAGRPLFALSSKLSIKGSDFEIYPEIAEVWKKGMKKLAGYGITETEIEDLLSGSISLVCGGSSSFAGAKMPGLYLAVTGQKGAALSIFEKVTQHEDFSMMVPTAPVEMAEWHKMLQVDPQMLPAPVLLGIKGETFFLGTQDPKSLSKAPELSERLKDLLEKTSMGTSFIDFESIQAFLNGAVNDRSSPLHDLLANLHPAMLGLVKDVLGAELSIPFIGVWTPRFDTAFAEHALVDVPADKGLMARIVKAASQFKSASEPSPLDRLLNVKTVAEPAFKANPEIDAAALEEIAKEMDMAVVLLKKDGVLYLGTVADVAFRDELAAKAKQLKLRGSAGLDILPAEGDYAGQEIVWMAVAR
;
A
#
# COMPACT_ATOMS: atom_id res chain seq x y z
N MET A 1 -23.40 -46.46 -37.51
CA MET A 1 -23.34 -45.04 -37.91
C MET A 1 -24.74 -44.57 -38.23
N SER A 2 -25.34 -43.72 -37.42
CA SER A 2 -24.78 -43.12 -36.21
C SER A 2 -25.90 -42.29 -35.59
N GLY A 3 -26.50 -42.69 -34.47
CA GLY A 3 -25.77 -42.82 -33.20
C GLY A 3 -25.23 -41.47 -32.69
N ILE A 4 -25.33 -40.41 -33.49
CA ILE A 4 -24.74 -39.10 -33.25
C ILE A 4 -25.84 -38.02 -33.29
N ARG A 5 -26.87 -38.08 -34.14
CA ARG A 5 -27.87 -36.99 -34.20
C ARG A 5 -28.97 -37.01 -33.12
N ALA A 6 -29.42 -38.19 -32.66
CA ALA A 6 -30.34 -38.28 -31.51
C ALA A 6 -29.63 -38.16 -30.15
N LYS A 7 -28.32 -38.43 -30.09
CA LYS A 7 -27.47 -38.17 -28.90
C LYS A 7 -26.96 -36.73 -28.83
N ILE A 8 -26.88 -36.01 -29.95
CA ILE A 8 -26.55 -34.58 -29.97
C ILE A 8 -27.76 -33.73 -29.56
N LEU A 9 -29.00 -34.11 -29.91
CA LEU A 9 -30.18 -33.35 -29.46
C LEU A 9 -30.56 -33.66 -28.00
N GLY A 10 -30.45 -34.93 -27.56
CA GLY A 10 -30.55 -35.28 -26.15
C GLY A 10 -29.38 -34.73 -25.31
N GLY A 11 -28.19 -34.62 -25.90
CA GLY A 11 -27.02 -34.00 -25.32
C GLY A 11 -27.04 -32.47 -25.27
N LEU A 12 -27.77 -31.80 -26.18
CA LEU A 12 -27.97 -30.34 -26.16
C LEU A 12 -29.09 -29.92 -25.20
N VAL A 13 -30.10 -30.76 -24.96
CA VAL A 13 -31.08 -30.53 -23.89
C VAL A 13 -30.48 -30.84 -22.52
N LEU A 14 -29.56 -31.80 -22.41
CA LEU A 14 -28.75 -31.98 -21.20
C LEU A 14 -27.65 -30.92 -21.03
N LEU A 15 -27.03 -30.40 -22.11
CA LEU A 15 -26.13 -29.24 -21.99
C LEU A 15 -26.88 -27.93 -21.67
N ALA A 16 -28.13 -27.78 -22.09
CA ALA A 16 -28.97 -26.64 -21.70
C ALA A 16 -29.43 -26.74 -20.23
N VAL A 17 -29.46 -27.94 -19.64
CA VAL A 17 -29.66 -28.14 -18.19
C VAL A 17 -28.34 -28.06 -17.41
N PHE A 18 -27.19 -28.26 -18.05
CA PHE A 18 -25.86 -28.07 -17.44
C PHE A 18 -25.26 -26.65 -17.61
N PHE A 19 -25.85 -25.78 -18.44
CA PHE A 19 -25.56 -24.34 -18.48
C PHE A 19 -26.56 -23.50 -17.68
N THR A 20 -27.40 -24.15 -16.87
CA THR A 20 -28.13 -23.53 -15.76
C THR A 20 -27.81 -24.27 -14.47
N SER A 21 -26.54 -24.44 -14.12
CA SER A 21 -26.20 -24.37 -12.69
C SER A 21 -26.08 -22.88 -12.31
N ALA A 22 -27.17 -22.14 -12.49
CA ALA A 22 -27.55 -21.22 -11.43
C ALA A 22 -27.75 -22.17 -10.24
N ALA A 23 -26.72 -22.33 -9.41
CA ALA A 23 -26.94 -22.91 -8.09
C ALA A 23 -28.09 -22.07 -7.53
N TRP A 24 -29.22 -22.72 -7.23
CA TRP A 24 -30.48 -22.10 -6.79
C TRP A 24 -30.32 -21.47 -5.40
N GLY A 25 -29.41 -20.51 -5.30
CA GLY A 25 -29.20 -19.65 -4.14
C GLY A 25 -29.32 -18.20 -4.58
N ALA A 26 -29.72 -17.35 -3.64
CA ALA A 26 -29.68 -15.92 -3.87
C ALA A 26 -28.22 -15.48 -4.12
N THR A 27 -28.02 -14.45 -4.94
CA THR A 27 -26.69 -13.83 -5.07
C THR A 27 -26.43 -13.00 -3.80
N PRO A 28 -25.21 -13.01 -3.22
CA PRO A 28 -24.94 -12.35 -1.93
C PRO A 28 -25.38 -10.89 -1.85
N ASP A 29 -25.29 -10.14 -2.94
CA ASP A 29 -25.73 -8.74 -3.04
C ASP A 29 -27.22 -8.54 -2.73
N LYS A 30 -28.08 -9.53 -3.04
CA LYS A 30 -29.53 -9.46 -2.79
C LYS A 30 -29.89 -9.55 -1.30
N ALA A 31 -28.95 -9.97 -0.44
CA ALA A 31 -29.14 -10.02 1.00
C ALA A 31 -28.73 -8.73 1.70
N LEU A 32 -28.16 -7.75 0.97
CA LEU A 32 -27.86 -6.43 1.54
C LEU A 32 -29.15 -5.61 1.58
N SER A 33 -29.53 -5.13 2.75
CA SER A 33 -30.77 -4.34 2.89
C SER A 33 -30.57 -2.88 2.53
N SER A 34 -31.63 -2.24 2.06
CA SER A 34 -31.66 -0.79 1.80
C SER A 34 -31.20 0.01 3.02
N LYS A 35 -30.57 1.16 2.77
CA LYS A 35 -30.10 2.07 3.82
C LYS A 35 -30.74 3.44 3.65
N PRO A 36 -31.01 4.16 4.76
CA PRO A 36 -31.47 5.55 4.68
C PRO A 36 -30.53 6.40 3.82
N ALA A 37 -31.09 7.34 3.05
CA ALA A 37 -30.31 8.18 2.14
C ALA A 37 -29.22 9.02 2.85
N ASN A 38 -29.47 9.37 4.10
CA ASN A 38 -28.58 10.13 4.99
C ASN A 38 -27.66 9.24 5.85
N SER A 39 -27.42 8.00 5.44
CA SER A 39 -26.42 7.13 6.05
C SER A 39 -25.03 7.40 5.46
N ILE A 40 -23.98 6.92 6.11
CA ILE A 40 -22.65 6.76 5.49
C ILE A 40 -22.33 5.28 5.49
N TYR A 41 -22.04 4.72 4.31
CA TYR A 41 -21.75 3.30 4.22
C TYR A 41 -20.83 2.95 3.07
N ALA A 42 -20.17 1.80 3.23
CA ALA A 42 -19.40 1.14 2.20
C ALA A 42 -20.08 -0.18 1.85
N VAL A 43 -20.16 -0.48 0.56
CA VAL A 43 -20.53 -1.78 0.01
C VAL A 43 -19.27 -2.39 -0.59
N LEU A 44 -19.08 -3.69 -0.37
CA LEU A 44 -18.01 -4.46 -0.99
C LEU A 44 -18.62 -5.73 -1.59
N ASN A 45 -18.31 -6.03 -2.84
CA ASN A 45 -18.62 -7.30 -3.48
C ASN A 45 -17.32 -7.90 -4.03
N VAL A 46 -17.04 -9.16 -3.69
CA VAL A 46 -15.82 -9.88 -4.11
C VAL A 46 -16.17 -11.31 -4.46
N ASP A 47 -15.83 -11.75 -5.68
CA ASP A 47 -16.19 -13.04 -6.25
C ASP A 47 -15.28 -14.21 -5.81
N ASP A 48 -14.08 -13.92 -5.28
CA ASP A 48 -13.15 -14.92 -4.70
C ASP A 48 -12.36 -14.32 -3.52
N LEU A 49 -13.06 -14.02 -2.42
CA LEU A 49 -12.42 -13.47 -1.22
C LEU A 49 -11.33 -14.41 -0.66
N GLY A 50 -11.59 -15.72 -0.71
CA GLY A 50 -10.62 -16.74 -0.34
C GLY A 50 -9.36 -16.68 -1.21
N GLY A 51 -9.49 -16.50 -2.52
CA GLY A 51 -8.38 -16.37 -3.46
C GLY A 51 -7.59 -15.08 -3.29
N LEU A 52 -8.26 -13.96 -3.05
CA LEU A 52 -7.61 -12.69 -2.72
C LEU A 52 -6.74 -12.85 -1.47
N ALA A 53 -7.31 -13.42 -0.41
CA ALA A 53 -6.60 -13.56 0.84
C ALA A 53 -5.51 -14.65 0.79
N ARG A 54 -5.70 -15.75 0.03
CA ARG A 54 -4.64 -16.74 -0.30
C ARG A 54 -3.48 -16.12 -1.05
N THR A 55 -3.76 -15.16 -1.93
CA THR A 55 -2.72 -14.46 -2.70
C THR A 55 -1.88 -13.58 -1.77
N ILE A 56 -2.52 -12.85 -0.83
CA ILE A 56 -1.85 -11.98 0.13
C ILE A 56 -1.07 -12.80 1.17
N LEU A 57 -1.71 -13.82 1.75
CA LEU A 57 -1.23 -14.63 2.87
C LEU A 57 -0.62 -15.97 2.42
N SER A 58 0.00 -16.05 1.25
CA SER A 58 0.61 -17.31 0.79
C SER A 58 1.82 -17.70 1.66
N ASP A 59 2.09 -19.00 1.82
CA ASP A 59 3.26 -19.49 2.58
C ASP A 59 4.55 -18.85 2.08
N LYS A 60 4.69 -18.69 0.75
CA LYS A 60 5.82 -17.98 0.16
C LYS A 60 5.92 -16.55 0.67
N ASN A 61 4.83 -15.80 0.76
CA ASN A 61 4.84 -14.44 1.29
C ASN A 61 5.13 -14.41 2.79
N ILE A 62 4.59 -15.36 3.57
CA ILE A 62 4.82 -15.43 5.01
C ILE A 62 6.27 -15.78 5.33
N GLU A 63 6.86 -16.73 4.61
CA GLU A 63 8.28 -17.09 4.70
C GLU A 63 9.19 -15.87 4.41
N LEU A 64 8.77 -14.95 3.53
CA LEU A 64 9.49 -13.69 3.35
C LEU A 64 9.50 -12.86 4.63
N PHE A 65 8.44 -12.83 5.43
CA PHE A 65 8.42 -12.02 6.65
C PHE A 65 8.97 -12.73 7.89
N ALA A 66 9.20 -14.05 7.82
CA ALA A 66 9.65 -14.87 8.95
C ALA A 66 10.89 -14.32 9.68
N PRO A 67 11.94 -13.79 9.01
CA PRO A 67 13.11 -13.26 9.71
C PRO A 67 12.89 -11.93 10.46
N LEU A 68 11.74 -11.28 10.24
CA LEU A 68 11.38 -9.99 10.86
C LEU A 68 10.37 -10.14 12.02
N MET A 69 9.90 -11.37 12.28
CA MET A 69 8.89 -11.68 13.29
C MET A 69 9.48 -12.59 14.36
N ASP A 70 9.01 -12.46 15.59
CA ASP A 70 9.21 -13.51 16.60
C ASP A 70 8.40 -14.77 16.24
N GLU A 71 8.75 -15.89 16.87
CA GLU A 71 8.18 -17.20 16.56
C GLU A 71 6.67 -17.25 16.81
N ASP A 72 6.17 -16.55 17.84
CA ASP A 72 4.74 -16.49 18.17
C ASP A 72 3.96 -15.69 17.11
N SER A 73 4.49 -14.53 16.69
CA SER A 73 3.92 -13.72 15.60
C SER A 73 3.89 -14.47 14.27
N LEU A 74 4.98 -15.16 13.91
CA LEU A 74 5.07 -15.95 12.68
C LEU A 74 4.10 -17.13 12.71
N ASN A 75 4.00 -17.83 13.84
CA ASN A 75 3.04 -18.91 14.02
C ASN A 75 1.60 -18.39 14.00
N GLY A 76 1.33 -17.20 14.55
CA GLY A 76 0.04 -16.52 14.44
C GLY A 76 -0.33 -16.17 13.00
N PHE A 77 0.62 -15.65 12.20
CA PHE A 77 0.42 -15.36 10.78
C PHE A 77 0.21 -16.63 9.96
N ARG A 78 1.02 -17.67 10.18
CA ARG A 78 0.86 -18.98 9.53
C ARG A 78 -0.50 -19.60 9.90
N MET A 79 -0.93 -19.48 11.15
CA MET A 79 -2.25 -19.94 11.59
C MET A 79 -3.36 -19.14 10.90
N ALA A 80 -3.29 -17.81 10.89
CA ALA A 80 -4.27 -16.96 10.21
C ALA A 80 -4.36 -17.27 8.71
N ALA A 81 -3.21 -17.46 8.04
CA ALA A 81 -3.14 -17.85 6.65
C ALA A 81 -3.68 -19.27 6.39
N ALA A 82 -3.37 -20.23 7.25
CA ALA A 82 -3.91 -21.58 7.18
C ALA A 82 -5.43 -21.63 7.39
N ILE A 83 -5.98 -20.74 8.22
CA ILE A 83 -7.41 -20.56 8.42
C ILE A 83 -8.03 -19.93 7.16
N VAL A 84 -7.50 -18.79 6.72
CA VAL A 84 -8.04 -18.01 5.61
C VAL A 84 -7.93 -18.75 4.27
N SER A 85 -6.86 -19.51 4.05
CA SER A 85 -6.70 -20.31 2.83
C SER A 85 -7.74 -21.41 2.66
N LYS A 86 -8.29 -21.90 3.77
CA LYS A 86 -9.33 -22.91 3.84
C LYS A 86 -10.73 -22.33 3.93
N MET A 87 -10.87 -21.00 3.92
CA MET A 87 -12.20 -20.38 3.84
C MET A 87 -12.89 -20.87 2.56
N PRO A 88 -14.07 -21.48 2.69
CA PRO A 88 -14.76 -22.08 1.55
C PRO A 88 -15.47 -21.03 0.67
N VAL A 89 -15.39 -19.74 1.03
CA VAL A 89 -16.19 -18.67 0.43
C VAL A 89 -15.86 -18.46 -1.04
N LYS A 90 -16.90 -18.48 -1.88
CA LYS A 90 -16.81 -18.09 -3.29
C LYS A 90 -17.00 -16.58 -3.38
N THR A 91 -18.26 -16.13 -3.44
CA THR A 91 -18.61 -14.71 -3.51
C THR A 91 -19.03 -14.18 -2.13
N THR A 92 -18.58 -12.98 -1.79
CA THR A 92 -18.96 -12.24 -0.59
C THR A 92 -19.53 -10.88 -0.98
N ALA A 93 -20.68 -10.53 -0.42
CA ALA A 93 -21.18 -9.17 -0.40
C ALA A 93 -21.23 -8.66 1.05
N LEU A 94 -20.85 -7.41 1.26
CA LEU A 94 -20.80 -6.78 2.56
C LEU A 94 -21.32 -5.34 2.45
N VAL A 95 -22.08 -4.90 3.43
CA VAL A 95 -22.36 -3.48 3.67
C VAL A 95 -22.05 -3.13 5.12
N THR A 96 -21.31 -2.06 5.33
CA THR A 96 -20.93 -1.57 6.65
C THR A 96 -21.03 -0.05 6.70
N GLY A 97 -21.43 0.51 7.84
CA GLY A 97 -21.61 1.95 7.94
C GLY A 97 -22.26 2.40 9.22
N MET A 98 -22.72 3.64 9.21
CA MET A 98 -23.50 4.27 10.26
C MET A 98 -24.75 4.90 9.65
N ASP A 99 -25.87 4.78 10.34
CA ASP A 99 -27.11 5.43 9.94
C ASP A 99 -27.15 6.92 10.38
N GLU A 100 -28.28 7.58 10.12
CA GLU A 100 -28.53 8.98 10.49
C GLU A 100 -28.40 9.27 11.99
N ASN A 101 -28.56 8.24 12.83
CA ASN A 101 -28.50 8.30 14.29
C ASN A 101 -27.14 7.84 14.83
N LEU A 102 -26.16 7.64 13.93
CA LEU A 102 -24.82 7.13 14.22
C LEU A 102 -24.81 5.70 14.80
N VAL A 103 -25.87 4.93 14.56
CA VAL A 103 -25.90 3.52 14.93
C VAL A 103 -25.11 2.73 13.89
N PRO A 104 -24.05 2.01 14.30
CA PRO A 104 -23.28 1.20 13.37
C PRO A 104 -24.08 0.00 12.89
N PHE A 105 -23.87 -0.39 11.64
CA PHE A 105 -24.40 -1.62 11.08
C PHE A 105 -23.34 -2.35 10.27
N LEU A 106 -23.46 -3.67 10.25
CA LEU A 106 -22.72 -4.57 9.36
C LEU A 106 -23.68 -5.65 8.90
N GLN A 107 -23.69 -5.92 7.60
CA GLN A 107 -24.31 -7.09 7.00
C GLN A 107 -23.29 -7.73 6.07
N VAL A 108 -23.13 -9.05 6.20
CA VAL A 108 -22.28 -9.86 5.34
C VAL A 108 -23.11 -11.02 4.82
N ALA A 109 -23.02 -11.26 3.52
CA ALA A 109 -23.60 -12.42 2.86
C ALA A 109 -22.51 -13.17 2.10
N MET A 110 -22.43 -14.47 2.31
CA MET A 110 -21.42 -15.32 1.71
C MET A 110 -22.07 -16.48 0.96
N ALA A 111 -21.73 -16.62 -0.32
CA ALA A 111 -22.03 -17.80 -1.10
C ALA A 111 -20.96 -18.85 -0.83
N LEU A 112 -21.41 -19.99 -0.30
CA LEU A 112 -20.54 -21.11 0.02
C LEU A 112 -20.59 -22.20 -1.08
N PRO A 113 -19.62 -23.12 -1.13
CA PRO A 113 -19.62 -24.25 -2.04
C PRO A 113 -20.78 -25.20 -1.71
N ALA A 114 -21.28 -25.91 -2.73
CA ALA A 114 -22.43 -26.79 -2.59
C ALA A 114 -22.21 -27.91 -1.56
N GLU A 115 -20.95 -28.28 -1.34
CA GLU A 115 -20.52 -29.29 -0.36
C GLU A 115 -20.87 -28.90 1.09
N LEU A 116 -21.05 -27.60 1.37
CA LEU A 116 -21.41 -27.08 2.70
C LEU A 116 -22.91 -26.86 2.90
N GLN A 117 -23.73 -27.17 1.88
CA GLN A 117 -25.19 -27.01 1.94
C GLN A 117 -25.82 -27.74 3.16
N PRO A 118 -25.44 -28.97 3.52
CA PRO A 118 -26.02 -29.64 4.70
C PRO A 118 -25.75 -28.88 6.02
N LYS A 119 -24.60 -28.21 6.13
CA LYS A 119 -24.27 -27.39 7.31
C LYS A 119 -25.06 -26.08 7.32
N LEU A 120 -25.29 -25.47 6.15
CA LEU A 120 -26.16 -24.30 6.02
C LEU A 120 -27.60 -24.63 6.44
N GLU A 121 -28.15 -25.78 6.02
CA GLU A 121 -29.48 -26.24 6.43
C GLU A 121 -29.59 -26.40 7.96
N LEU A 122 -28.54 -26.93 8.62
CA LEU A 122 -28.51 -26.99 10.08
C LEU A 122 -28.55 -25.60 10.73
N VAL A 123 -27.89 -24.61 10.14
CA VAL A 123 -27.93 -23.22 10.64
C VAL A 123 -29.33 -22.62 10.44
N GLU A 124 -29.92 -22.80 9.26
CA GLU A 124 -31.27 -22.32 8.93
C GLU A 124 -32.34 -22.92 9.86
N GLU A 125 -32.23 -24.21 10.18
CA GLU A 125 -33.12 -24.91 11.11
C GLU A 125 -32.87 -24.57 12.60
N GLY A 126 -31.78 -23.85 12.91
CA GLY A 126 -31.37 -23.57 14.30
C GLY A 126 -30.83 -24.79 15.05
N LYS A 127 -30.34 -25.81 14.32
CA LYS A 127 -29.82 -27.07 14.87
C LYS A 127 -28.29 -27.21 14.74
N ALA A 128 -27.63 -26.25 14.11
CA ALA A 128 -26.18 -26.23 13.97
C ALA A 128 -25.47 -26.20 15.33
N LYS A 129 -24.37 -26.93 15.42
CA LYS A 129 -23.46 -26.87 16.55
C LYS A 129 -22.43 -25.75 16.36
N PRO A 130 -21.76 -25.27 17.42
CA PRO A 130 -20.69 -24.28 17.30
C PRO A 130 -19.61 -24.68 16.27
N GLU A 131 -19.28 -25.97 16.20
CA GLU A 131 -18.32 -26.50 15.23
C GLU A 131 -18.80 -26.36 13.78
N ASP A 132 -20.09 -26.53 13.52
CA ASP A 132 -20.69 -26.37 12.20
C ASP A 132 -20.60 -24.91 11.73
N ILE A 133 -20.92 -23.96 12.61
CA ILE A 133 -20.82 -22.51 12.35
C ILE A 133 -19.37 -22.10 12.15
N THR A 134 -18.45 -22.63 12.96
CA THR A 134 -17.01 -22.37 12.85
C THR A 134 -16.46 -22.83 11.50
N SER A 135 -16.85 -24.04 11.08
CA SER A 135 -16.49 -24.59 9.77
C SER A 135 -17.00 -23.73 8.61
N LEU A 136 -18.23 -23.20 8.71
CA LEU A 136 -18.81 -22.36 7.67
C LEU A 136 -18.10 -21.00 7.54
N ILE A 137 -17.67 -20.40 8.66
CA ILE A 137 -17.03 -19.08 8.69
C ILE A 137 -15.52 -19.18 8.41
N LEU A 138 -14.84 -20.14 9.02
CA LEU A 138 -13.38 -20.23 9.09
C LEU A 138 -12.79 -21.47 8.40
N GLY A 139 -13.63 -22.37 7.90
CA GLY A 139 -13.22 -23.65 7.31
C GLY A 139 -12.95 -24.76 8.34
N ASP A 140 -12.91 -26.01 7.88
CA ASP A 140 -12.68 -27.18 8.74
C ASP A 140 -11.31 -27.20 9.43
N GLY A 141 -10.36 -26.40 8.95
CA GLY A 141 -9.05 -26.22 9.59
C GLY A 141 -9.09 -25.45 10.90
N ALA A 142 -10.20 -24.79 11.22
CA ALA A 142 -10.36 -23.91 12.38
C ALA A 142 -11.28 -24.49 13.47
N LEU A 143 -11.68 -25.77 13.37
CA LEU A 143 -12.63 -26.39 14.30
C LEU A 143 -12.21 -26.33 15.78
N ALA A 144 -10.90 -26.29 16.05
CA ALA A 144 -10.37 -26.11 17.41
C ALA A 144 -10.75 -24.76 18.05
N LEU A 145 -11.15 -23.76 17.25
CA LEU A 145 -11.66 -22.47 17.70
C LEU A 145 -13.16 -22.48 17.99
N GLY A 146 -13.88 -23.56 17.65
CA GLY A 146 -15.33 -23.64 17.82
C GLY A 146 -15.82 -23.44 19.25
N PRO A 147 -15.15 -24.00 20.29
CA PRO A 147 -15.51 -23.74 21.68
C PRO A 147 -15.36 -22.26 22.12
N LEU A 148 -14.57 -21.45 21.39
CA LEU A 148 -14.38 -20.03 21.68
C LEU A 148 -15.48 -19.15 21.07
N LEU A 149 -16.17 -19.67 20.04
CA LEU A 149 -17.33 -19.01 19.45
C LEU A 149 -18.55 -19.45 20.26
N ASN A 150 -18.86 -18.72 21.32
CA ASN A 150 -20.05 -18.96 22.14
C ASN A 150 -21.31 -18.67 21.33
N ALA A 151 -21.74 -19.65 20.52
CA ALA A 151 -22.87 -19.56 19.62
C ALA A 151 -24.13 -20.06 20.31
N VAL A 152 -25.03 -19.13 20.64
CA VAL A 152 -26.29 -19.43 21.32
C VAL A 152 -27.45 -19.34 20.33
N PRO A 153 -28.24 -20.41 20.13
CA PRO A 153 -29.39 -20.36 19.25
C PRO A 153 -30.46 -19.42 19.81
N GLN A 154 -31.09 -18.67 18.92
CA GLN A 154 -32.15 -17.72 19.16
C GLN A 154 -33.28 -17.93 18.14
N LYS A 155 -34.47 -17.43 18.46
CA LYS A 155 -35.62 -17.47 17.58
C LYS A 155 -36.00 -16.04 17.17
N GLY A 156 -35.82 -15.74 15.89
CA GLY A 156 -36.16 -14.45 15.29
C GLY A 156 -37.57 -14.43 14.69
N THR A 157 -37.90 -13.31 14.06
CA THR A 157 -39.18 -13.11 13.37
C THR A 157 -39.24 -13.83 12.02
N LYS A 158 -38.09 -13.97 11.35
CA LYS A 158 -37.97 -14.58 10.02
C LYS A 158 -37.27 -15.94 10.01
N GLY A 159 -36.90 -16.48 11.16
CA GLY A 159 -36.26 -17.79 11.28
C GLY A 159 -35.43 -17.95 12.54
N SER A 160 -34.75 -19.09 12.66
CA SER A 160 -33.73 -19.30 13.70
C SER A 160 -32.45 -18.55 13.35
N TYR A 161 -31.71 -18.11 14.35
CA TYR A 161 -30.37 -17.53 14.18
C TYR A 161 -29.50 -17.85 15.41
N PHE A 162 -28.20 -17.61 15.32
CA PHE A 162 -27.26 -17.79 16.42
C PHE A 162 -26.64 -16.45 16.80
N LEU A 163 -26.52 -16.19 18.10
CA LEU A 163 -25.71 -15.09 18.61
C LEU A 163 -24.32 -15.61 18.97
N ILE A 164 -23.30 -15.14 18.26
CA ILE A 164 -21.90 -15.39 18.56
C ILE A 164 -21.46 -14.33 19.57
N ASN A 165 -21.01 -14.80 20.74
CA ASN A 165 -20.53 -13.96 21.85
C ASN A 165 -21.54 -12.88 22.28
N GLY A 166 -22.84 -13.15 22.09
CA GLY A 166 -23.93 -12.25 22.46
C GLY A 166 -24.07 -10.99 21.60
N GLN A 167 -23.30 -10.85 20.52
CA GLN A 167 -23.27 -9.63 19.72
C GLN A 167 -23.59 -9.90 18.23
N VAL A 168 -22.80 -10.74 17.58
CA VAL A 168 -22.89 -10.98 16.14
C VAL A 168 -23.97 -12.03 15.86
N ALA A 169 -24.93 -11.71 15.02
CA ALA A 169 -26.02 -12.61 14.65
C ALA A 169 -25.69 -13.35 13.35
N VAL A 170 -25.92 -14.66 13.31
CA VAL A 170 -25.62 -15.52 12.15
C VAL A 170 -26.82 -16.41 11.82
N THR A 171 -27.18 -16.50 10.54
CA THR A 171 -28.15 -17.49 10.04
C THR A 171 -27.80 -17.92 8.62
N ALA A 172 -28.57 -18.84 8.06
CA ALA A 172 -28.48 -19.24 6.66
C ALA A 172 -29.86 -19.18 6.01
N LYS A 173 -29.90 -18.80 4.73
CA LYS A 173 -31.11 -18.81 3.90
C LYS A 173 -30.74 -18.78 2.42
N ASP A 174 -31.50 -19.45 1.57
CA ASP A 174 -31.30 -19.47 0.11
C ASP A 174 -29.84 -19.78 -0.29
N SER A 175 -29.22 -20.76 0.38
CA SER A 175 -27.81 -21.16 0.21
C SER A 175 -26.76 -20.08 0.53
N LEU A 176 -27.14 -19.03 1.24
CA LEU A 176 -26.23 -18.01 1.75
C LEU A 176 -26.02 -18.16 3.25
N LEU A 177 -24.78 -17.95 3.70
CA LEU A 177 -24.49 -17.64 5.10
C LEU A 177 -24.63 -16.13 5.30
N LEU A 178 -25.43 -15.72 6.28
CA LEU A 178 -25.72 -14.33 6.59
C LEU A 178 -25.18 -13.98 7.97
N ILE A 179 -24.50 -12.84 8.08
CA ILE A 179 -23.95 -12.31 9.33
C ILE A 179 -24.39 -10.86 9.51
N GLY A 180 -24.90 -10.52 10.68
CA GLY A 180 -25.27 -9.16 11.07
C GLY A 180 -24.54 -8.71 12.34
N LEU A 181 -24.22 -7.40 12.45
CA LEU A 181 -23.68 -6.83 13.70
C LEU A 181 -24.65 -6.97 14.88
N SER A 182 -25.94 -7.10 14.57
CA SER A 182 -27.04 -7.27 15.50
C SER A 182 -28.11 -8.19 14.90
N ALA A 183 -29.02 -8.67 15.74
CA ALA A 183 -30.18 -9.44 15.28
C ALA A 183 -31.04 -8.63 14.29
N GLN A 184 -31.19 -7.32 14.50
CA GLN A 184 -31.94 -6.45 13.58
C GLN A 184 -31.29 -6.40 12.20
N ASN A 185 -29.97 -6.25 12.12
CA ASN A 185 -29.28 -6.22 10.82
C ASN A 185 -29.43 -7.55 10.06
N LEU A 186 -29.46 -8.67 10.78
CA LEU A 186 -29.70 -9.99 10.20
C LEU A 186 -31.14 -10.11 9.66
N GLU A 187 -32.14 -9.67 10.44
CA GLU A 187 -33.55 -9.67 10.02
C GLU A 187 -33.78 -8.78 8.79
N ASP A 188 -33.10 -7.62 8.71
CA ASP A 188 -33.16 -6.76 7.53
C ASP A 188 -32.59 -7.47 6.29
N SER A 189 -31.52 -8.27 6.44
CA SER A 189 -30.97 -9.07 5.34
C SER A 189 -31.94 -10.17 4.89
N LEU A 190 -32.60 -10.84 5.83
CA LEU A 190 -33.63 -11.84 5.52
C LEU A 190 -34.83 -11.22 4.80
N LYS A 191 -35.20 -9.99 5.17
CA LYS A 191 -36.26 -9.22 4.50
C LYS A 191 -35.86 -8.84 3.07
N ALA A 192 -34.62 -8.40 2.85
CA ALA A 192 -34.08 -8.07 1.53
C ALA A 192 -34.06 -9.29 0.58
N LEU A 193 -33.82 -10.50 1.09
CA LEU A 193 -33.93 -11.71 0.27
C LEU A 193 -35.36 -11.93 -0.25
N GLU A 194 -36.37 -11.69 0.60
CA GLU A 194 -37.79 -11.89 0.27
C GLU A 194 -38.36 -10.83 -0.69
N GLY A 195 -38.06 -9.55 -0.47
CA GLY A 195 -38.63 -8.42 -1.22
C GLY A 195 -37.57 -7.62 -1.98
N ALA A 196 -37.79 -7.35 -3.27
CA ALA A 196 -36.84 -6.59 -4.09
C ALA A 196 -36.76 -5.11 -3.66
N GLU A 197 -37.83 -4.58 -3.09
CA GLU A 197 -37.98 -3.24 -2.54
C GLU A 197 -37.15 -3.00 -1.27
N ASP A 198 -36.83 -4.06 -0.53
CA ASP A 198 -36.03 -3.99 0.70
C ASP A 198 -34.53 -4.15 0.43
N ARG A 199 -34.14 -4.45 -0.82
CA ARG A 199 -32.74 -4.63 -1.23
C ARG A 199 -32.03 -3.30 -1.37
N LEU A 200 -30.75 -3.31 -1.04
CA LEU A 200 -29.86 -2.21 -1.37
C LEU A 200 -29.77 -2.10 -2.90
N ALA A 201 -30.20 -0.95 -3.43
CA ALA A 201 -30.18 -0.69 -4.86
C ALA A 201 -28.76 -0.38 -5.34
N VAL A 202 -27.91 -1.40 -5.43
CA VAL A 202 -26.58 -1.29 -6.00
C VAL A 202 -26.69 -1.60 -7.50
N LYS A 203 -26.76 -0.58 -8.34
CA LYS A 203 -26.59 -0.73 -9.79
C LYS A 203 -25.14 -0.46 -10.14
N PRO A 204 -24.28 -1.48 -10.37
CA PRO A 204 -22.89 -1.28 -10.71
C PRO A 204 -22.78 -0.33 -11.90
N ARG A 205 -21.82 0.59 -11.86
CA ARG A 205 -21.50 1.47 -12.98
C ARG A 205 -20.42 0.86 -13.87
N HIS A 206 -19.63 -0.04 -13.31
CA HIS A 206 -18.71 -0.91 -14.05
C HIS A 206 -19.31 -2.32 -14.24
N GLU A 207 -18.92 -3.00 -15.33
CA GLU A 207 -19.37 -4.37 -15.62
C GLU A 207 -18.67 -5.44 -14.75
N GLY A 208 -17.61 -5.05 -14.04
CA GLY A 208 -16.84 -5.95 -13.20
C GLY A 208 -17.63 -6.44 -11.97
N LYS A 209 -17.25 -7.63 -11.51
CA LYS A 209 -17.93 -8.29 -10.39
C LYS A 209 -17.36 -7.90 -9.04
N ASP A 210 -16.07 -7.55 -9.00
CA ASP A 210 -15.37 -7.11 -7.81
C ASP A 210 -15.43 -5.59 -7.71
N PHE A 211 -16.19 -5.06 -6.76
CA PHE A 211 -16.31 -3.63 -6.58
C PHE A 211 -16.43 -3.23 -5.12
N ALA A 212 -15.99 -2.01 -4.82
CA ALA A 212 -16.27 -1.33 -3.58
C ALA A 212 -17.03 -0.03 -3.88
N ARG A 213 -18.15 0.22 -3.21
CA ARG A 213 -18.90 1.47 -3.34
C ARG A 213 -18.92 2.19 -2.01
N LEU A 214 -18.67 3.48 -2.02
CA LEU A 214 -18.84 4.37 -0.88
C LEU A 214 -20.06 5.25 -1.15
N HIS A 215 -20.94 5.35 -0.17
CA HIS A 215 -22.04 6.30 -0.11
C HIS A 215 -21.76 7.27 1.02
N ILE A 216 -21.57 8.54 0.68
CA ILE A 216 -21.14 9.59 1.59
C ILE A 216 -22.23 10.66 1.63
N ASP A 217 -23.05 10.64 2.68
CA ASP A 217 -23.91 11.77 3.00
C ASP A 217 -23.13 12.84 3.77
N PHE A 218 -23.06 14.05 3.21
CA PHE A 218 -22.28 15.13 3.79
C PHE A 218 -22.87 15.64 5.12
N SER A 219 -24.20 15.59 5.28
CA SER A 219 -24.86 16.04 6.53
C SER A 219 -24.57 15.08 7.68
N ALA A 220 -24.58 13.78 7.42
CA ALA A 220 -24.18 12.75 8.37
C ALA A 220 -22.71 12.88 8.74
N LEU A 221 -21.82 13.17 7.79
CA LEU A 221 -20.39 13.33 8.04
C LEU A 221 -20.13 14.53 8.97
N VAL A 222 -20.84 15.63 8.72
CA VAL A 222 -20.83 16.81 9.60
C VAL A 222 -21.32 16.45 11.00
N LYS A 223 -22.41 15.70 11.13
CA LYS A 223 -22.95 15.26 12.43
C LYS A 223 -21.91 14.43 13.21
N ILE A 224 -21.28 13.45 12.56
CA ILE A 224 -20.19 12.64 13.15
C ILE A 224 -19.06 13.54 13.66
N ALA A 225 -18.57 14.45 12.81
CA ALA A 225 -17.47 15.35 13.17
C ALA A 225 -17.82 16.27 14.36
N MET A 226 -19.08 16.70 14.48
CA MET A 226 -19.56 17.51 15.60
C MET A 226 -19.70 16.71 16.90
N GLU A 227 -20.16 15.46 16.82
CA GLU A 227 -20.40 14.59 17.98
C GLU A 227 -19.12 13.91 18.51
N GLN A 228 -18.08 13.75 17.68
CA GLN A 228 -16.76 13.21 18.08
C GLN A 228 -15.84 14.21 18.82
N LYS A 229 -16.33 15.42 19.17
CA LYS A 229 -15.53 16.38 19.96
C LYS A 229 -15.09 15.75 21.30
N PRO A 230 -13.83 15.97 21.74
CA PRO A 230 -13.33 15.33 22.95
C PRO A 230 -14.15 15.73 24.18
N ARG A 231 -14.56 14.71 24.96
CA ARG A 231 -14.88 14.89 26.38
C ARG A 231 -13.57 15.22 27.10
N GLU A 232 -13.56 16.41 27.71
CA GLU A 232 -12.62 16.94 28.72
C GLU A 232 -11.23 17.40 28.28
N GLY A 233 -10.92 18.67 28.58
CA GLY A 233 -9.57 19.16 28.88
C GLY A 233 -8.87 20.05 27.84
N ALA A 234 -9.25 20.01 26.56
CA ALA A 234 -8.62 20.86 25.55
C ALA A 234 -9.31 22.23 25.47
N LYS A 235 -8.62 23.28 25.95
CA LYS A 235 -9.07 24.67 25.84
C LYS A 235 -9.35 25.03 24.38
N ASP A 236 -10.57 25.53 24.19
CA ASP A 236 -11.10 26.29 23.06
C ASP A 236 -10.10 26.67 21.96
N LYS A 237 -9.96 25.77 20.99
CA LYS A 237 -10.20 26.19 19.61
C LYS A 237 -11.33 25.33 19.10
N LYS A 238 -12.49 25.95 18.86
CA LYS A 238 -13.42 25.42 17.86
C LYS A 238 -12.58 25.10 16.61
N PRO A 239 -12.86 24.02 15.85
CA PRO A 239 -12.29 23.90 14.52
C PRO A 239 -12.42 25.29 13.89
N ASP A 240 -11.33 25.88 13.36
CA ASP A 240 -11.48 27.11 12.59
C ASP A 240 -12.63 26.82 11.62
N ASP A 241 -13.73 27.58 11.74
CA ASP A 241 -15.03 27.27 11.14
C ASP A 241 -14.84 27.31 9.61
N LEU A 242 -14.26 26.26 9.04
CA LEU A 242 -14.47 25.86 7.67
C LEU A 242 -15.97 25.70 7.61
N ASP A 243 -16.65 26.75 7.15
CA ASP A 243 -18.07 26.92 7.33
C ASP A 243 -18.75 25.68 6.75
N LEU A 244 -19.20 24.78 7.62
CA LEU A 244 -19.77 23.51 7.19
C LEU A 244 -21.03 23.78 6.36
N ASP A 245 -21.64 24.95 6.52
CA ASP A 245 -22.72 25.43 5.67
C ASP A 245 -22.22 25.90 4.30
N VAL A 246 -20.97 26.35 4.16
CA VAL A 246 -20.31 26.53 2.85
C VAL A 246 -20.02 25.19 2.19
N LEU A 247 -19.48 24.21 2.93
CA LEU A 247 -19.24 22.88 2.35
C LEU A 247 -20.54 22.18 1.93
N LYS A 248 -21.62 22.31 2.72
CA LYS A 248 -22.95 21.82 2.34
C LYS A 248 -23.44 22.41 1.02
N LYS A 249 -23.12 23.67 0.68
CA LYS A 249 -23.54 24.28 -0.60
C LYS A 249 -22.96 23.58 -1.84
N TYR A 250 -21.89 22.79 -1.69
CA TYR A 250 -21.35 22.01 -2.80
C TYR A 250 -22.13 20.73 -3.06
N PHE A 251 -22.82 20.18 -2.05
CA PHE A 251 -23.49 18.89 -2.14
C PHE A 251 -25.00 19.08 -2.16
N LYS A 252 -25.66 18.66 -3.24
CA LYS A 252 -27.12 18.62 -3.37
C LYS A 252 -27.70 17.22 -3.10
N ALA A 253 -26.85 16.20 -3.13
CA ALA A 253 -27.18 14.81 -2.85
C ALA A 253 -25.95 14.09 -2.29
N PRO A 254 -26.11 12.88 -1.71
CA PRO A 254 -24.98 12.06 -1.30
C PRO A 254 -24.01 11.77 -2.44
N LEU A 255 -22.71 11.76 -2.11
CA LEU A 255 -21.66 11.38 -3.04
C LEU A 255 -21.51 9.86 -3.03
N GLU A 256 -21.73 9.26 -4.19
CA GLU A 256 -21.43 7.87 -4.47
C GLU A 256 -20.08 7.78 -5.21
N VAL A 257 -19.18 6.94 -4.71
CA VAL A 257 -17.91 6.60 -5.35
C VAL A 257 -17.82 5.09 -5.49
N GLU A 258 -17.67 4.59 -6.70
CA GLU A 258 -17.49 3.16 -7.00
C GLU A 258 -16.06 2.90 -7.48
N TYR A 259 -15.43 1.90 -6.89
CA TYR A 259 -14.15 1.33 -7.28
C TYR A 259 -14.42 -0.05 -7.86
N ASN A 260 -13.90 -0.34 -9.05
CA ASN A 260 -13.95 -1.65 -9.68
C ASN A 260 -12.54 -2.24 -9.79
N PHE A 261 -12.41 -3.54 -9.57
CA PHE A 261 -11.14 -4.26 -9.59
C PHE A 261 -11.15 -5.33 -10.68
N ASP A 262 -10.48 -5.07 -11.79
CA ASP A 262 -10.38 -6.01 -12.91
C ASP A 262 -9.00 -6.66 -12.95
N LYS A 263 -8.95 -7.97 -12.69
CA LYS A 263 -7.73 -8.78 -12.82
C LYS A 263 -7.67 -9.42 -14.21
N LYS A 264 -6.59 -9.16 -14.95
CA LYS A 264 -6.22 -9.82 -16.21
C LYS A 264 -4.89 -10.58 -16.04
N PRO A 265 -4.53 -11.51 -16.94
CA PRO A 265 -3.31 -12.29 -16.81
C PRO A 265 -2.01 -11.46 -16.71
N ASP A 266 -1.97 -10.30 -17.35
CA ASP A 266 -0.79 -9.43 -17.49
C ASP A 266 -0.91 -8.09 -16.73
N ARG A 267 -2.09 -7.78 -16.19
CA ARG A 267 -2.39 -6.47 -15.61
C ARG A 267 -3.55 -6.51 -14.62
N PHE A 268 -3.54 -5.54 -13.73
CA PHE A 268 -4.64 -5.26 -12.83
C PHE A 268 -5.09 -3.82 -13.02
N ILE A 269 -6.39 -3.61 -13.16
CA ILE A 269 -6.99 -2.31 -13.41
C ILE A 269 -7.92 -1.99 -12.25
N VAL A 270 -7.68 -0.85 -11.60
CA VAL A 270 -8.63 -0.22 -10.68
C VAL A 270 -9.35 0.88 -11.46
N SER A 271 -10.66 0.79 -11.57
CA SER A 271 -11.48 1.87 -12.14
C SER A 271 -12.22 2.57 -11.02
N LEU A 272 -12.38 3.89 -11.14
CA LEU A 272 -13.15 4.73 -10.25
C LEU A 272 -14.24 5.43 -11.05
N TRP A 273 -15.44 5.46 -10.49
CA TRP A 273 -16.55 6.29 -10.94
C TRP A 273 -17.15 7.04 -9.75
N ALA A 274 -17.60 8.27 -9.96
CA ALA A 274 -18.36 9.03 -8.95
C ALA A 274 -19.59 9.70 -9.56
N ASN A 275 -20.67 9.83 -8.78
CA ASN A 275 -21.91 10.48 -9.24
C ASN A 275 -21.84 12.02 -9.21
N VAL A 276 -20.72 12.61 -9.66
CA VAL A 276 -20.40 14.03 -9.46
C VAL A 276 -21.50 14.98 -9.95
N GLU A 277 -22.14 14.68 -11.09
CA GLU A 277 -23.24 15.51 -11.63
C GLU A 277 -24.50 15.50 -10.76
N GLU A 278 -24.74 14.42 -10.03
CA GLU A 278 -25.88 14.24 -9.13
C GLU A 278 -25.57 14.76 -7.73
N ALA A 279 -24.34 14.54 -7.24
CA ALA A 279 -23.92 14.93 -5.91
C ALA A 279 -23.62 16.42 -5.81
N LEU A 280 -23.03 17.04 -6.83
CA LEU A 280 -22.51 18.40 -6.74
C LEU A 280 -23.44 19.48 -7.31
N SER A 281 -23.28 20.70 -6.80
CA SER A 281 -24.00 21.89 -7.29
C SER A 281 -23.68 22.19 -8.76
N GLU A 282 -24.66 22.72 -9.49
CA GLU A 282 -24.54 23.00 -10.93
C GLU A 282 -23.37 23.94 -11.25
N ALA A 283 -23.16 24.97 -10.42
CA ALA A 283 -22.03 25.89 -10.54
C ALA A 283 -20.66 25.18 -10.46
N TYR A 284 -20.54 24.12 -9.66
CA TYR A 284 -19.32 23.34 -9.57
C TYR A 284 -19.15 22.40 -10.77
N VAL A 285 -20.23 21.72 -11.17
CA VAL A 285 -20.24 20.79 -12.32
C VAL A 285 -19.90 21.52 -13.62
N ASP A 286 -20.44 22.71 -13.85
CA ASP A 286 -20.19 23.47 -15.08
C ASP A 286 -18.74 23.91 -15.25
N ARG A 287 -18.00 24.08 -14.14
CA ARG A 287 -16.56 24.31 -14.19
C ARG A 287 -15.83 23.05 -14.64
N LEU A 288 -16.16 21.90 -14.06
CA LEU A 288 -15.53 20.62 -14.40
C LEU A 288 -15.80 20.22 -15.86
N ARG A 289 -16.99 20.50 -16.41
CA ARG A 289 -17.34 20.24 -17.82
C ARG A 289 -16.51 21.02 -18.83
N ARG A 290 -15.85 22.11 -18.44
CA ARG A 290 -14.95 22.88 -19.32
C ARG A 290 -13.61 22.20 -19.53
N LEU A 291 -13.25 21.24 -18.68
CA LEU A 291 -12.04 20.45 -18.84
C LEU A 291 -12.25 19.46 -19.99
N VAL A 292 -11.61 19.74 -21.13
CA VAL A 292 -11.68 18.86 -22.30
C VAL A 292 -10.50 17.86 -22.24
N PRO A 293 -10.78 16.55 -22.19
CA PRO A 293 -9.77 15.51 -22.22
C PRO A 293 -8.98 15.54 -23.54
N VAL A 294 -7.69 15.24 -23.47
CA VAL A 294 -6.80 15.16 -24.65
C VAL A 294 -5.85 13.96 -24.52
N PRO A 295 -5.34 13.40 -25.63
CA PRO A 295 -4.36 12.31 -25.58
C PRO A 295 -3.15 12.68 -24.73
N GLY A 296 -2.77 11.77 -23.83
CA GLY A 296 -1.62 11.94 -22.94
C GLY A 296 -1.91 12.73 -21.68
N GLY A 297 -3.09 13.34 -21.56
CA GLY A 297 -3.48 14.15 -20.40
C GLY A 297 -2.59 15.37 -20.17
N ASP A 298 -1.98 15.89 -21.24
CA ASP A 298 -1.07 17.06 -21.26
C ASP A 298 0.15 16.96 -20.34
N VAL A 299 0.74 15.76 -20.18
CA VAL A 299 2.05 15.60 -19.55
C VAL A 299 3.13 16.21 -20.45
N PHE A 300 3.77 17.28 -20.00
CA PHE A 300 4.89 17.89 -20.73
C PHE A 300 6.19 17.09 -20.52
N LEU A 301 6.52 16.19 -21.45
CA LEU A 301 7.77 15.42 -21.41
C LEU A 301 8.83 16.01 -22.35
N THR A 302 9.97 16.40 -21.78
CA THR A 302 11.13 16.92 -22.52
C THR A 302 12.45 16.46 -21.89
N GLY A 303 13.54 16.51 -22.66
CA GLY A 303 14.88 16.15 -22.21
C GLY A 303 15.26 14.72 -22.54
N ALA A 304 16.52 14.49 -22.87
CA ALA A 304 17.06 13.17 -23.18
C ALA A 304 17.05 12.24 -21.96
N GLY A 305 16.73 10.96 -22.17
CA GLY A 305 16.67 9.94 -21.12
C GLY A 305 15.25 9.49 -20.80
N ARG A 306 15.14 8.51 -19.89
CA ARG A 306 13.86 7.90 -19.54
C ARG A 306 13.13 8.71 -18.48
N PRO A 307 11.85 9.05 -18.68
CA PRO A 307 11.00 9.55 -17.59
C PRO A 307 10.84 8.50 -16.50
N LEU A 308 11.02 8.91 -15.24
CA LEU A 308 10.91 8.02 -14.08
C LEU A 308 9.51 8.08 -13.47
N PHE A 309 8.98 9.30 -13.33
CA PHE A 309 7.60 9.53 -12.94
C PHE A 309 7.11 10.87 -13.48
N ALA A 310 5.81 10.99 -13.68
CA ALA A 310 5.17 12.27 -13.90
C ALA A 310 3.79 12.31 -13.25
N LEU A 311 3.35 13.52 -12.91
CA LEU A 311 1.99 13.83 -12.52
C LEU A 311 1.55 15.04 -13.32
N SER A 312 0.40 14.94 -13.99
CA SER A 312 -0.18 16.07 -14.71
C SER A 312 -1.70 16.10 -14.58
N SER A 313 -2.25 17.32 -14.58
CA SER A 313 -3.69 17.56 -14.57
C SER A 313 -4.00 18.83 -15.34
N LYS A 314 -5.21 18.88 -15.92
CA LYS A 314 -5.81 20.14 -16.35
C LYS A 314 -6.27 20.95 -15.15
N LEU A 315 -6.11 22.26 -15.28
CA LEU A 315 -6.52 23.27 -14.32
C LEU A 315 -7.60 24.15 -14.95
N SER A 316 -8.47 24.70 -14.11
CA SER A 316 -9.42 25.74 -14.49
C SER A 316 -9.72 26.60 -13.26
N ILE A 317 -8.68 27.23 -12.71
CA ILE A 317 -8.76 27.99 -11.46
C ILE A 317 -9.11 29.45 -11.77
N LYS A 318 -10.09 30.01 -11.03
CA LYS A 318 -10.42 31.43 -11.04
C LYS A 318 -10.34 32.03 -9.64
N GLY A 319 -10.00 33.31 -9.55
CA GLY A 319 -9.97 34.02 -8.26
C GLY A 319 -11.31 34.02 -7.54
N SER A 320 -12.41 34.11 -8.31
CA SER A 320 -13.78 34.00 -7.80
C SER A 320 -14.07 32.65 -7.12
N ASP A 321 -13.33 31.59 -7.46
CA ASP A 321 -13.53 30.27 -6.86
C ASP A 321 -13.18 30.26 -5.37
N PHE A 322 -12.37 31.20 -4.92
CA PHE A 322 -11.94 31.29 -3.54
C PHE A 322 -12.84 32.16 -2.66
N GLU A 323 -13.76 32.95 -3.23
CA GLU A 323 -14.61 33.90 -2.47
C GLU A 323 -15.45 33.25 -1.37
N ILE A 324 -15.76 31.97 -1.53
CA ILE A 324 -16.47 31.14 -0.55
C ILE A 324 -15.60 30.70 0.64
N TYR A 325 -14.27 30.83 0.55
CA TYR A 325 -13.30 30.55 1.60
C TYR A 325 -12.57 31.84 1.96
N PRO A 326 -13.02 32.62 2.95
CA PRO A 326 -12.47 33.93 3.26
C PRO A 326 -10.94 33.95 3.41
N GLU A 327 -10.37 32.90 4.03
CA GLU A 327 -8.92 32.75 4.22
C GLU A 327 -8.16 32.50 2.90
N ILE A 328 -8.68 31.64 2.03
CA ILE A 328 -8.06 31.34 0.73
C ILE A 328 -8.25 32.53 -0.21
N ALA A 329 -9.42 33.17 -0.21
CA ALA A 329 -9.65 34.43 -0.91
C ALA A 329 -8.69 35.51 -0.45
N GLU A 330 -8.40 35.61 0.84
CA GLU A 330 -7.42 36.56 1.37
C GLU A 330 -6.01 36.23 0.89
N VAL A 331 -5.60 34.95 0.91
CA VAL A 331 -4.30 34.50 0.37
C VAL A 331 -4.20 34.81 -1.12
N TRP A 332 -5.25 34.53 -1.90
CA TRP A 332 -5.32 34.85 -3.32
C TRP A 332 -5.18 36.35 -3.56
N LYS A 333 -6.00 37.18 -2.88
CA LYS A 333 -5.93 38.64 -2.97
C LYS A 333 -4.57 39.21 -2.57
N LYS A 334 -3.95 38.67 -1.51
CA LYS A 334 -2.58 39.03 -1.10
C LYS A 334 -1.54 38.64 -2.16
N GLY A 335 -1.66 37.45 -2.73
CA GLY A 335 -0.82 36.97 -3.82
C GLY A 335 -0.94 37.88 -5.05
N MET A 336 -2.17 38.17 -5.47
CA MET A 336 -2.45 39.08 -6.59
C MET A 336 -1.93 40.50 -6.34
N LYS A 337 -2.03 41.01 -5.11
CA LYS A 337 -1.45 42.32 -4.75
C LYS A 337 0.08 42.33 -4.90
N LYS A 338 0.78 41.24 -4.56
CA LYS A 338 2.22 41.11 -4.78
C LYS A 338 2.56 41.03 -6.27
N LEU A 339 1.82 40.22 -7.03
CA LEU A 339 2.01 40.03 -8.46
C LEU A 339 1.74 41.32 -9.26
N ALA A 340 0.79 42.15 -8.80
CA ALA A 340 0.54 43.47 -9.37
C ALA A 340 1.77 44.40 -9.28
N GLY A 341 2.66 44.19 -8.30
CA GLY A 341 3.95 44.90 -8.22
C GLY A 341 4.86 44.63 -9.43
N TYR A 342 4.74 43.46 -10.05
CA TYR A 342 5.42 43.08 -11.29
C TYR A 342 4.61 43.44 -12.55
N GLY A 343 3.49 44.15 -12.40
CA GLY A 343 2.57 44.46 -13.51
C GLY A 343 1.74 43.25 -13.98
N ILE A 344 1.66 42.18 -13.19
CA ILE A 344 0.90 40.97 -13.53
C ILE A 344 -0.55 41.12 -13.03
N THR A 345 -1.50 40.85 -13.93
CA THR A 345 -2.93 40.97 -13.65
C THR A 345 -3.53 39.63 -13.20
N GLU A 346 -4.70 39.69 -12.56
CA GLU A 346 -5.45 38.49 -12.16
C GLU A 346 -5.85 37.65 -13.36
N THR A 347 -6.30 38.27 -14.44
CA THR A 347 -6.65 37.58 -15.69
C THR A 347 -5.47 36.83 -16.29
N GLU A 348 -4.25 37.37 -16.23
CA GLU A 348 -3.05 36.65 -16.71
C GLU A 348 -2.77 35.40 -15.87
N ILE A 349 -2.95 35.46 -14.55
CA ILE A 349 -2.79 34.29 -13.68
C ILE A 349 -3.89 33.26 -13.94
N GLU A 350 -5.13 33.69 -14.10
CA GLU A 350 -6.24 32.80 -14.46
C GLU A 350 -5.98 32.14 -15.83
N ASP A 351 -5.52 32.90 -16.83
CA ASP A 351 -5.19 32.38 -18.16
C ASP A 351 -3.99 31.40 -18.08
N LEU A 352 -3.00 31.63 -17.20
CA LEU A 352 -1.92 30.67 -16.93
C LEU A 352 -2.44 29.38 -16.27
N LEU A 353 -3.38 29.50 -15.32
CA LEU A 353 -3.96 28.39 -14.56
C LEU A 353 -5.21 27.78 -15.23
N SER A 354 -5.39 28.01 -16.53
CA SER A 354 -6.51 27.52 -17.34
C SER A 354 -6.16 26.35 -18.27
N GLY A 355 -4.89 25.96 -18.33
CA GLY A 355 -4.42 24.85 -19.17
C GLY A 355 -4.02 23.64 -18.34
N SER A 356 -2.75 23.25 -18.39
CA SER A 356 -2.23 22.05 -17.69
C SER A 356 -1.05 22.37 -16.78
N ILE A 357 -0.88 21.56 -15.75
CA ILE A 357 0.31 21.52 -14.91
C ILE A 357 0.92 20.13 -14.98
N SER A 358 2.23 20.03 -15.11
CA SER A 358 2.97 18.77 -15.06
C SER A 358 4.17 18.88 -14.14
N LEU A 359 4.32 17.94 -13.22
CA LEU A 359 5.55 17.70 -12.46
C LEU A 359 6.20 16.43 -13.01
N VAL A 360 7.45 16.52 -13.44
CA VAL A 360 8.15 15.41 -14.09
C VAL A 360 9.51 15.20 -13.47
N CYS A 361 9.82 13.95 -13.15
CA CYS A 361 11.18 13.48 -12.91
C CYS A 361 11.61 12.63 -14.11
N GLY A 362 12.57 13.12 -14.87
CA GLY A 362 12.95 12.56 -16.16
C GLY A 362 13.91 13.48 -16.91
N GLY A 363 14.33 13.07 -18.11
CA GLY A 363 15.37 13.80 -18.83
C GLY A 363 16.75 13.60 -18.19
N SER A 364 17.65 14.56 -18.37
CA SER A 364 19.05 14.45 -17.94
C SER A 364 19.50 15.75 -17.31
N SER A 365 20.07 15.67 -16.12
CA SER A 365 20.61 16.80 -15.37
C SER A 365 21.92 16.40 -14.69
N SER A 366 22.51 17.35 -13.97
CA SER A 366 23.66 17.09 -13.12
C SER A 366 23.63 17.89 -11.83
N PHE A 367 24.08 17.32 -10.72
CA PHE A 367 24.28 18.04 -9.46
C PHE A 367 25.73 17.89 -9.03
N ALA A 368 26.43 19.00 -8.83
CA ALA A 368 27.86 19.02 -8.50
C ALA A 368 28.72 18.16 -9.46
N GLY A 369 28.34 18.13 -10.75
CA GLY A 369 29.02 17.34 -11.79
C GLY A 369 28.55 15.88 -11.93
N ALA A 370 27.72 15.39 -11.02
CA ALA A 370 27.21 14.03 -11.02
C ALA A 370 25.91 13.90 -11.83
N LYS A 371 25.75 12.84 -12.63
CA LYS A 371 24.55 12.60 -13.43
C LYS A 371 23.32 12.30 -12.57
N MET A 372 22.19 12.92 -12.91
CA MET A 372 20.90 12.66 -12.27
C MET A 372 19.75 12.88 -13.25
N PRO A 373 18.56 12.29 -13.02
CA PRO A 373 17.36 12.71 -13.74
C PRO A 373 17.11 14.19 -13.47
N GLY A 374 16.54 14.87 -14.45
CA GLY A 374 16.04 16.21 -14.21
C GLY A 374 14.72 16.18 -13.43
N LEU A 375 14.39 17.29 -12.79
CA LEU A 375 13.15 17.50 -12.07
C LEU A 375 12.59 18.86 -12.45
N TYR A 376 11.39 18.90 -13.02
CA TYR A 376 10.81 20.14 -13.50
C TYR A 376 9.30 20.21 -13.37
N LEU A 377 8.85 21.46 -13.25
CA LEU A 377 7.47 21.88 -13.36
C LEU A 377 7.26 22.49 -14.75
N ALA A 378 6.17 22.09 -15.39
CA ALA A 378 5.67 22.72 -16.60
C ALA A 378 4.25 23.21 -16.35
N VAL A 379 3.95 24.47 -16.71
CA VAL A 379 2.61 25.04 -16.64
C VAL A 379 2.25 25.57 -18.02
N THR A 380 1.27 24.94 -18.66
CA THR A 380 0.76 25.36 -19.97
C THR A 380 -0.44 26.24 -19.75
N GLY A 381 -0.30 27.52 -20.09
CA GLY A 381 -1.38 28.50 -20.01
C GLY A 381 -2.12 28.66 -21.34
N GLN A 382 -2.82 29.78 -21.48
CA GLN A 382 -3.45 30.21 -22.72
C GLN A 382 -3.17 31.69 -22.97
N LYS A 383 -3.47 32.13 -24.21
CA LYS A 383 -3.45 33.55 -24.64
C LYS A 383 -2.11 34.26 -24.40
N GLY A 384 -0.99 33.53 -24.42
CA GLY A 384 0.34 34.08 -24.20
C GLY A 384 0.63 34.46 -22.74
N ALA A 385 -0.20 34.06 -21.78
CA ALA A 385 -0.04 34.41 -20.37
C ALA A 385 1.32 33.97 -19.81
N ALA A 386 1.78 32.77 -20.18
CA ALA A 386 3.09 32.26 -19.75
C ALA A 386 4.24 33.17 -20.19
N LEU A 387 4.26 33.60 -21.45
CA LEU A 387 5.29 34.51 -21.96
C LEU A 387 5.20 35.89 -21.31
N SER A 388 4.00 36.48 -21.22
CA SER A 388 3.79 37.79 -20.61
C SER A 388 4.29 37.82 -19.15
N ILE A 389 3.88 36.82 -18.35
CA ILE A 389 4.30 36.69 -16.95
C ILE A 389 5.81 36.49 -16.86
N PHE A 390 6.38 35.61 -17.69
CA PHE A 390 7.81 35.36 -17.70
C PHE A 390 8.62 36.63 -17.97
N GLU A 391 8.22 37.42 -18.96
CA GLU A 391 8.91 38.68 -19.28
C GLU A 391 8.79 39.69 -18.14
N LYS A 392 7.58 39.87 -17.60
CA LYS A 392 7.34 40.78 -16.47
C LYS A 392 8.16 40.42 -15.23
N VAL A 393 8.28 39.13 -14.91
CA VAL A 393 9.08 38.66 -13.77
C VAL A 393 10.57 38.84 -14.05
N THR A 394 11.06 38.33 -15.19
CA THR A 394 12.51 38.25 -15.47
C THR A 394 13.15 39.58 -15.82
N GLN A 395 12.36 40.56 -16.29
CA GLN A 395 12.83 41.91 -16.59
C GLN A 395 12.67 42.88 -15.40
N HIS A 396 12.02 42.46 -14.31
CA HIS A 396 11.89 43.29 -13.12
C HIS A 396 13.22 43.39 -12.38
N GLU A 397 13.59 44.61 -11.96
CA GLU A 397 14.87 44.90 -11.32
C GLU A 397 15.12 43.99 -10.10
N ASP A 398 14.13 43.87 -9.20
CA ASP A 398 14.23 43.02 -8.01
C ASP A 398 14.56 41.55 -8.33
N PHE A 399 14.01 40.98 -9.41
CA PHE A 399 14.28 39.60 -9.79
C PHE A 399 15.71 39.46 -10.29
N SER A 400 16.14 40.35 -11.20
CA SER A 400 17.49 40.33 -11.76
C SER A 400 18.59 40.53 -10.72
N MET A 401 18.30 41.28 -9.64
CA MET A 401 19.21 41.46 -8.50
C MET A 401 19.28 40.23 -7.58
N MET A 402 18.16 39.53 -7.37
CA MET A 402 18.09 38.38 -6.46
C MET A 402 18.53 37.06 -7.10
N VAL A 403 18.26 36.88 -8.39
CA VAL A 403 18.51 35.63 -9.12
C VAL A 403 19.29 35.93 -10.40
N PRO A 404 20.64 35.92 -10.34
CA PRO A 404 21.47 36.08 -11.52
C PRO A 404 21.18 34.95 -12.51
N THR A 405 20.82 35.33 -13.74
CA THR A 405 20.53 34.39 -14.83
C THR A 405 21.28 34.79 -16.09
N ALA A 406 21.59 33.79 -16.92
CA ALA A 406 22.16 33.98 -18.25
C ALA A 406 21.23 33.38 -19.31
N PRO A 407 21.08 34.03 -20.49
CA PRO A 407 20.31 33.46 -21.58
C PRO A 407 20.98 32.21 -22.14
N VAL A 408 20.16 31.23 -22.54
CA VAL A 408 20.60 30.02 -23.22
C VAL A 408 19.88 29.93 -24.57
N GLU A 409 20.64 29.91 -25.66
CA GLU A 409 20.04 29.75 -26.99
C GLU A 409 19.65 28.29 -27.23
N MET A 410 18.39 28.09 -27.61
CA MET A 410 17.83 26.76 -27.86
C MET A 410 16.80 26.80 -28.98
N ALA A 411 16.88 25.84 -29.90
CA ALA A 411 15.89 25.68 -30.96
C ALA A 411 14.51 25.34 -30.37
N GLU A 412 13.43 25.88 -30.96
CA GLU A 412 12.02 25.69 -30.57
C GLU A 412 11.58 26.31 -29.23
N TRP A 413 12.49 26.93 -28.48
CA TRP A 413 12.18 27.66 -27.25
C TRP A 413 12.16 29.16 -27.54
N HIS A 414 11.14 29.86 -27.03
CA HIS A 414 11.03 31.32 -27.21
C HIS A 414 12.07 32.06 -26.38
N LYS A 415 12.22 31.65 -25.11
CA LYS A 415 13.22 32.16 -24.18
C LYS A 415 13.65 31.04 -23.24
N MET A 416 14.92 31.03 -22.89
CA MET A 416 15.48 30.15 -21.85
C MET A 416 16.53 30.92 -21.09
N LEU A 417 16.44 30.86 -19.77
CA LEU A 417 17.39 31.44 -18.82
C LEU A 417 17.93 30.30 -17.95
N GLN A 418 19.23 30.32 -17.71
CA GLN A 418 19.89 29.46 -16.74
C GLN A 418 20.29 30.29 -15.52
N VAL A 419 19.92 29.82 -14.33
CA VAL A 419 20.40 30.39 -13.07
C VAL A 419 21.91 30.18 -12.98
N ASP A 420 22.62 31.18 -12.46
CA ASP A 420 24.08 31.13 -12.31
C ASP A 420 24.50 29.83 -11.59
N PRO A 421 25.35 28.99 -12.23
CA PRO A 421 25.87 27.76 -11.62
C PRO A 421 26.66 27.97 -10.32
N GLN A 422 27.11 29.20 -10.03
CA GLN A 422 27.73 29.54 -8.74
C GLN A 422 26.70 29.63 -7.60
N MET A 423 25.44 29.97 -7.92
CA MET A 423 24.37 30.09 -6.93
C MET A 423 23.79 28.72 -6.58
N LEU A 424 23.64 27.84 -7.58
CA LEU A 424 23.08 26.50 -7.41
C LEU A 424 23.96 25.46 -8.13
N PRO A 425 24.34 24.36 -7.46
CA PRO A 425 25.20 23.32 -8.04
C PRO A 425 24.50 22.44 -9.10
N ALA A 426 23.26 22.77 -9.49
CA ALA A 426 22.48 22.11 -10.53
C ALA A 426 22.03 23.12 -11.60
N PRO A 427 21.89 22.71 -12.87
CA PRO A 427 21.47 23.58 -13.95
C PRO A 427 19.96 23.85 -13.83
N VAL A 428 19.60 24.90 -13.09
CA VAL A 428 18.21 25.36 -12.97
C VAL A 428 17.88 26.24 -14.18
N LEU A 429 16.83 25.86 -14.89
CA LEU A 429 16.36 26.51 -16.10
C LEU A 429 14.97 27.08 -15.90
N LEU A 430 14.76 28.28 -16.43
CA LEU A 430 13.47 28.95 -16.57
C LEU A 430 13.25 29.24 -18.06
N GLY A 431 12.17 28.75 -18.65
CA GLY A 431 11.98 28.92 -20.09
C GLY A 431 10.52 28.89 -20.54
N ILE A 432 10.31 29.36 -21.77
CA ILE A 432 9.03 29.37 -22.46
C ILE A 432 9.13 28.57 -23.76
N LYS A 433 8.28 27.53 -23.90
CA LYS A 433 8.08 26.79 -25.15
C LYS A 433 6.60 26.86 -25.52
N GLY A 434 6.24 27.55 -26.61
CA GLY A 434 4.83 27.82 -26.91
C GLY A 434 4.15 28.58 -25.77
N GLU A 435 3.03 28.03 -25.30
CA GLU A 435 2.24 28.50 -24.14
C GLU A 435 2.71 27.91 -22.80
N THR A 436 3.79 27.12 -22.80
CA THR A 436 4.27 26.40 -21.62
C THR A 436 5.42 27.16 -20.95
N PHE A 437 5.22 27.50 -19.69
CA PHE A 437 6.26 27.90 -18.75
C PHE A 437 6.94 26.67 -18.16
N PHE A 438 8.27 26.64 -18.19
CA PHE A 438 9.13 25.58 -17.68
C PHE A 438 10.00 26.11 -16.54
N LEU A 439 10.08 25.37 -15.44
CA LEU A 439 10.99 25.63 -14.33
C LEU A 439 11.54 24.32 -13.77
N GLY A 440 12.86 24.13 -13.78
CA GLY A 440 13.44 22.95 -13.14
C GLY A 440 14.90 22.68 -13.48
N THR A 441 15.41 21.55 -13.00
CA THR A 441 16.78 21.10 -13.25
C THR A 441 16.86 20.26 -14.51
N GLN A 442 17.58 20.73 -15.52
CA GLN A 442 17.85 19.97 -16.75
C GLN A 442 19.18 20.44 -17.36
N ASP A 443 19.90 19.52 -18.01
CA ASP A 443 20.98 19.88 -18.92
C ASP A 443 20.36 20.59 -20.13
N PRO A 444 20.71 21.86 -20.43
CA PRO A 444 20.15 22.58 -21.56
C PRO A 444 20.33 21.86 -22.90
N LYS A 445 21.45 21.13 -23.05
CA LYS A 445 21.72 20.37 -24.29
C LYS A 445 20.76 19.20 -24.45
N SER A 446 20.23 18.66 -23.35
CA SER A 446 19.32 17.53 -23.35
C SER A 446 17.92 17.92 -23.82
N LEU A 447 17.48 19.16 -23.58
CA LEU A 447 16.12 19.63 -23.88
C LEU A 447 15.82 19.72 -25.38
N SER A 448 16.83 19.66 -26.25
CA SER A 448 16.67 19.57 -27.70
C SER A 448 16.37 18.15 -28.19
N LYS A 449 16.41 17.16 -27.30
CA LYS A 449 16.22 15.74 -27.61
C LYS A 449 14.89 15.25 -27.05
N ALA A 450 14.25 14.33 -27.78
CA ALA A 450 13.05 13.66 -27.32
C ALA A 450 13.35 12.70 -26.14
N PRO A 451 12.41 12.55 -25.19
CA PRO A 451 12.52 11.56 -24.12
C PRO A 451 12.45 10.13 -24.65
N GLU A 452 13.07 9.20 -23.92
CA GLU A 452 13.01 7.77 -24.22
C GLU A 452 11.80 7.14 -23.51
N LEU A 453 10.72 6.87 -24.25
CA LEU A 453 9.48 6.34 -23.71
C LEU A 453 9.45 4.80 -23.75
N SER A 454 9.09 4.17 -22.62
CA SER A 454 8.76 2.74 -22.57
C SER A 454 7.46 2.47 -23.33
N GLU A 455 7.24 1.23 -23.81
CA GLU A 455 6.00 0.87 -24.52
C GLU A 455 4.76 1.12 -23.64
N ARG A 456 4.82 0.80 -22.34
CA ARG A 456 3.73 1.07 -21.39
C ARG A 456 3.43 2.56 -21.23
N LEU A 457 4.47 3.39 -21.23
CA LEU A 457 4.28 4.84 -21.17
C LEU A 457 3.67 5.36 -22.48
N LYS A 458 4.07 4.83 -23.65
CA LYS A 458 3.42 5.16 -24.92
C LYS A 458 1.94 4.80 -24.90
N ASP A 459 1.61 3.58 -24.49
CA ASP A 459 0.23 3.10 -24.37
C ASP A 459 -0.60 4.00 -23.44
N LEU A 460 -0.02 4.44 -22.31
CA LEU A 460 -0.68 5.39 -21.40
C LEU A 460 -0.89 6.75 -22.06
N LEU A 461 0.11 7.26 -22.79
CA LEU A 461 0.06 8.57 -23.43
C LEU A 461 -0.87 8.62 -24.65
N GLU A 462 -1.27 7.48 -25.21
CA GLU A 462 -2.30 7.41 -26.24
C GLU A 462 -3.72 7.56 -25.65
N LYS A 463 -3.89 7.35 -24.35
CA LYS A 463 -5.20 7.46 -23.70
C LYS A 463 -5.64 8.92 -23.61
N THR A 464 -6.88 9.16 -23.98
CA THR A 464 -7.53 10.46 -23.82
C THR A 464 -7.79 10.72 -22.33
N SER A 465 -7.28 11.84 -21.82
CA SER A 465 -7.28 12.13 -20.39
C SER A 465 -7.30 13.63 -20.09
N MET A 466 -7.86 14.01 -18.95
CA MET A 466 -7.71 15.35 -18.35
C MET A 466 -6.60 15.39 -17.29
N GLY A 467 -6.08 14.23 -16.89
CA GLY A 467 -4.98 14.13 -15.94
C GLY A 467 -4.34 12.76 -16.01
N THR A 468 -3.02 12.74 -16.06
CA THR A 468 -2.24 11.52 -16.24
C THR A 468 -1.10 11.50 -15.23
N SER A 469 -0.89 10.36 -14.59
CA SER A 469 0.31 10.14 -13.77
C SER A 469 0.88 8.76 -14.01
N PHE A 470 2.18 8.61 -13.80
CA PHE A 470 2.82 7.30 -13.87
C PHE A 470 4.05 7.23 -12.99
N ILE A 471 4.41 6.00 -12.64
CA ILE A 471 5.70 5.63 -12.06
C ILE A 471 6.24 4.46 -12.88
N ASP A 472 7.39 4.65 -13.51
CA ASP A 472 8.10 3.63 -14.31
C ASP A 472 9.22 3.03 -13.46
N PHE A 473 8.89 1.96 -12.74
CA PHE A 473 9.81 1.31 -11.82
C PHE A 473 10.97 0.62 -12.55
N GLU A 474 10.76 0.13 -13.77
CA GLU A 474 11.85 -0.37 -14.63
C GLU A 474 12.89 0.73 -14.90
N SER A 475 12.43 1.94 -15.22
CA SER A 475 13.31 3.08 -15.47
C SER A 475 13.98 3.58 -14.19
N ILE A 476 13.27 3.59 -13.05
CA ILE A 476 13.86 3.92 -11.74
C ILE A 476 14.96 2.92 -11.37
N GLN A 477 14.70 1.62 -11.53
CA GLN A 477 15.67 0.57 -11.24
C GLN A 477 16.90 0.69 -12.13
N ALA A 478 16.71 0.95 -13.43
CA ALA A 478 17.82 1.18 -14.36
C ALA A 478 18.66 2.40 -13.97
N PHE A 479 18.01 3.50 -13.57
CA PHE A 479 18.70 4.69 -13.08
C PHE A 479 19.50 4.39 -11.79
N LEU A 480 18.89 3.78 -10.78
CA LEU A 480 19.53 3.46 -9.51
C LEU A 480 20.75 2.54 -9.72
N ASN A 481 20.60 1.50 -10.54
CA ASN A 481 21.71 0.60 -10.89
C ASN A 481 22.86 1.35 -11.58
N GLY A 482 22.56 2.31 -12.45
CA GLY A 482 23.58 3.19 -13.03
C GLY A 482 24.26 4.06 -11.98
N ALA A 483 23.47 4.74 -11.15
CA ALA A 483 23.95 5.68 -10.12
C ALA A 483 24.78 5.01 -9.01
N VAL A 484 24.52 3.75 -8.67
CA VAL A 484 25.31 2.98 -7.70
C VAL A 484 26.71 2.63 -8.24
N ASN A 485 26.80 2.41 -9.56
CA ASN A 485 28.03 1.97 -10.21
C ASN A 485 28.89 3.13 -10.77
N ASP A 486 28.31 4.32 -10.91
CA ASP A 486 29.01 5.52 -11.35
C ASP A 486 29.76 6.18 -10.17
N ARG A 487 31.10 6.19 -10.22
CA ARG A 487 31.95 6.80 -9.18
C ARG A 487 31.76 8.30 -9.02
N SER A 488 31.15 8.97 -10.00
CA SER A 488 30.84 10.40 -9.91
C SER A 488 29.50 10.67 -9.22
N SER A 489 28.69 9.65 -8.96
CA SER A 489 27.35 9.77 -8.38
C SER A 489 27.40 10.07 -6.88
N PRO A 490 26.55 10.98 -6.34
CA PRO A 490 26.48 11.21 -4.90
C PRO A 490 25.95 9.97 -4.17
N LEU A 491 25.17 9.13 -4.86
CA LEU A 491 24.73 7.84 -4.33
C LEU A 491 25.91 6.90 -4.16
N HIS A 492 26.89 6.92 -5.07
CA HIS A 492 28.10 6.12 -4.92
C HIS A 492 28.91 6.56 -3.69
N ASP A 493 29.10 7.86 -3.50
CA ASP A 493 29.81 8.40 -2.33
C ASP A 493 29.08 8.13 -1.02
N LEU A 494 27.74 8.27 -1.01
CA LEU A 494 26.91 7.92 0.15
C LEU A 494 27.08 6.44 0.51
N LEU A 495 27.11 5.57 -0.49
CA LEU A 495 27.30 4.12 -0.32
C LEU A 495 28.76 3.77 0.04
N ALA A 496 29.76 4.52 -0.43
CA ALA A 496 31.17 4.28 -0.12
C ALA A 496 31.50 4.45 1.37
N ASN A 497 30.72 5.27 2.09
CA ASN A 497 30.83 5.44 3.54
C ASN A 497 30.21 4.29 4.34
N LEU A 498 29.46 3.39 3.70
CA LEU A 498 28.92 2.22 4.38
C LEU A 498 30.01 1.18 4.61
N HIS A 499 29.93 0.49 5.75
CA HIS A 499 30.74 -0.69 6.00
C HIS A 499 30.57 -1.70 4.84
N PRO A 500 31.63 -2.40 4.37
CA PRO A 500 31.54 -3.30 3.21
C PRO A 500 30.41 -4.35 3.31
N ALA A 501 30.13 -4.82 4.53
CA ALA A 501 29.00 -5.72 4.80
C ALA A 501 27.65 -5.05 4.47
N MET A 502 27.43 -3.79 4.87
CA MET A 502 26.22 -3.02 4.56
C MET A 502 26.13 -2.61 3.09
N LEU A 503 27.26 -2.29 2.48
CA LEU A 503 27.32 -1.93 1.06
C LEU A 503 26.80 -3.06 0.17
N GLY A 504 27.21 -4.31 0.45
CA GLY A 504 26.72 -5.49 -0.27
C GLY A 504 25.20 -5.64 -0.14
N LEU A 505 24.66 -5.44 1.06
CA LEU A 505 23.23 -5.55 1.34
C LEU A 505 22.41 -4.49 0.62
N VAL A 506 22.84 -3.23 0.70
CA VAL A 506 22.13 -2.12 0.05
C VAL A 506 22.15 -2.28 -1.46
N LYS A 507 23.28 -2.72 -2.05
CA LYS A 507 23.36 -3.05 -3.47
C LYS A 507 22.44 -4.19 -3.86
N ASP A 508 22.34 -5.23 -3.02
CA ASP A 508 21.44 -6.35 -3.28
C ASP A 508 19.98 -5.88 -3.29
N VAL A 509 19.53 -5.10 -2.30
CA VAL A 509 18.17 -4.55 -2.23
C VAL A 509 17.85 -3.61 -3.39
N LEU A 510 18.76 -2.71 -3.75
CA LEU A 510 18.56 -1.79 -4.88
C LEU A 510 18.47 -2.52 -6.23
N GLY A 511 19.10 -3.69 -6.34
CA GLY A 511 19.03 -4.56 -7.51
C GLY A 511 17.79 -5.46 -7.56
N ALA A 512 16.85 -5.34 -6.61
CA ALA A 512 15.66 -6.18 -6.57
C ALA A 512 14.74 -5.97 -7.77
N GLU A 513 14.18 -7.06 -8.28
CA GLU A 513 13.12 -7.02 -9.30
C GLU A 513 11.79 -6.69 -8.63
N LEU A 514 10.97 -5.86 -9.28
CA LEU A 514 9.66 -5.45 -8.78
C LEU A 514 8.56 -6.20 -9.54
N SER A 515 7.61 -6.77 -8.81
CA SER A 515 6.44 -7.43 -9.38
C SER A 515 5.50 -6.45 -10.10
N ILE A 516 5.63 -5.17 -9.78
CA ILE A 516 4.95 -4.06 -10.44
C ILE A 516 6.02 -3.19 -11.12
N PRO A 517 6.27 -3.36 -12.42
CA PRO A 517 7.31 -2.60 -13.11
C PRO A 517 6.82 -1.24 -13.62
N PHE A 518 5.50 -1.02 -13.64
CA PHE A 518 4.89 0.22 -14.10
C PHE A 518 3.51 0.40 -13.45
N ILE A 519 3.22 1.63 -13.01
CA ILE A 519 1.88 2.08 -12.60
C ILE A 519 1.53 3.29 -13.45
N GLY A 520 0.36 3.28 -14.08
CA GLY A 520 -0.19 4.40 -14.83
C GLY A 520 -1.59 4.74 -14.37
N VAL A 521 -1.90 6.03 -14.28
CA VAL A 521 -3.23 6.55 -13.92
C VAL A 521 -3.65 7.54 -15.00
N TRP A 522 -4.91 7.47 -15.42
CA TRP A 522 -5.51 8.47 -16.30
C TRP A 522 -6.97 8.75 -15.92
N THR A 523 -7.38 9.98 -16.17
CA THR A 523 -8.69 10.52 -15.76
C THR A 523 -9.41 11.06 -16.99
N PRO A 524 -10.17 10.23 -17.74
CA PRO A 524 -10.80 10.66 -18.98
C PRO A 524 -11.92 11.67 -18.78
N ARG A 525 -12.52 11.76 -17.58
CA ARG A 525 -13.55 12.75 -17.21
C ARG A 525 -13.47 13.02 -15.71
N PHE A 526 -14.07 14.10 -15.23
CA PHE A 526 -13.93 14.51 -13.82
C PHE A 526 -14.58 13.54 -12.83
N ASP A 527 -15.48 12.70 -13.33
CA ASP A 527 -16.24 11.70 -12.59
C ASP A 527 -15.65 10.29 -12.74
N THR A 528 -14.58 10.10 -13.52
CA THR A 528 -14.01 8.78 -13.80
C THR A 528 -12.49 8.79 -13.84
N ALA A 529 -11.87 7.84 -13.16
CA ALA A 529 -10.42 7.65 -13.19
C ALA A 529 -10.07 6.16 -13.30
N PHE A 530 -8.89 5.87 -13.82
CA PHE A 530 -8.40 4.51 -14.00
C PHE A 530 -6.95 4.44 -13.57
N ALA A 531 -6.60 3.43 -12.80
CA ALA A 531 -5.23 3.07 -12.47
C ALA A 531 -4.95 1.67 -13.02
N GLU A 532 -3.89 1.52 -13.79
CA GLU A 532 -3.43 0.27 -14.36
C GLU A 532 -2.03 -0.02 -13.86
N HIS A 533 -1.81 -1.25 -13.41
CA HIS A 533 -0.47 -1.74 -13.13
C HIS A 533 -0.22 -3.07 -13.83
N ALA A 534 0.98 -3.21 -14.38
CA ALA A 534 1.42 -4.47 -14.96
C ALA A 534 1.90 -5.38 -13.83
N LEU A 535 1.53 -6.65 -13.89
CA LEU A 535 2.05 -7.67 -12.98
C LEU A 535 3.04 -8.52 -13.74
N VAL A 536 4.24 -8.68 -13.17
CA VAL A 536 5.27 -9.56 -13.70
C VAL A 536 5.59 -10.62 -12.66
N ASP A 537 5.67 -11.87 -13.11
CA ASP A 537 6.16 -12.96 -12.29
C ASP A 537 7.64 -12.75 -11.99
N VAL A 538 7.93 -12.34 -10.76
CA VAL A 538 9.29 -12.21 -10.26
C VAL A 538 9.63 -13.48 -9.48
N PRO A 539 10.76 -14.15 -9.78
CA PRO A 539 11.24 -15.26 -8.95
C PRO A 539 11.32 -14.86 -7.48
N ALA A 540 10.85 -15.72 -6.59
CA ALA A 540 10.67 -15.39 -5.17
C ALA A 540 11.97 -14.88 -4.51
N ASP A 541 13.14 -15.35 -4.95
CA ASP A 541 14.47 -14.95 -4.47
C ASP A 541 14.95 -13.58 -4.99
N LYS A 542 14.33 -13.07 -6.06
CA LYS A 542 14.75 -11.82 -6.72
C LYS A 542 13.91 -10.61 -6.34
N GLY A 543 12.74 -10.83 -5.75
CA GLY A 543 11.80 -9.78 -5.36
C GLY A 543 12.32 -8.87 -4.25
N LEU A 544 11.82 -7.63 -4.22
CA LEU A 544 12.22 -6.61 -3.23
C LEU A 544 12.12 -7.12 -1.79
N MET A 545 10.99 -7.73 -1.43
CA MET A 545 10.79 -8.22 -0.07
C MET A 545 11.81 -9.29 0.31
N ALA A 546 12.10 -10.24 -0.59
CA ALA A 546 13.10 -11.28 -0.34
C ALA A 546 14.49 -10.70 -0.12
N ARG A 547 14.87 -9.69 -0.92
CA ARG A 547 16.17 -9.04 -0.77
C ARG A 547 16.27 -8.20 0.50
N ILE A 548 15.21 -7.48 0.88
CA ILE A 548 15.16 -6.73 2.15
C ILE A 548 15.33 -7.69 3.33
N VAL A 549 14.64 -8.82 3.27
CA VAL A 549 14.64 -9.80 4.35
C VAL A 549 15.99 -10.49 4.48
N LYS A 550 16.56 -10.94 3.35
CA LYS A 550 17.93 -11.47 3.28
C LYS A 550 18.93 -10.44 3.81
N ALA A 551 18.76 -9.16 3.49
CA ALA A 551 19.62 -8.11 4.01
C ALA A 551 19.46 -7.91 5.52
N ALA A 552 18.23 -7.89 6.03
CA ALA A 552 17.97 -7.80 7.46
C ALA A 552 18.55 -8.99 8.24
N SER A 553 18.42 -10.22 7.72
CA SER A 553 18.96 -11.42 8.37
C SER A 553 20.50 -11.40 8.37
N GLN A 554 21.12 -11.01 7.26
CA GLN A 554 22.58 -10.88 7.15
C GLN A 554 23.11 -9.75 8.05
N PHE A 555 22.41 -8.63 8.16
CA PHE A 555 22.75 -7.55 9.08
C PHE A 555 22.67 -8.01 10.54
N LYS A 556 21.57 -8.68 10.93
CA LYS A 556 21.39 -9.25 12.27
C LYS A 556 22.54 -10.19 12.61
N SER A 557 22.88 -11.11 11.70
CA SER A 557 24.00 -12.06 11.89
C SER A 557 25.37 -11.38 12.01
N ALA A 558 25.58 -10.24 11.34
CA ALA A 558 26.82 -9.48 11.41
C ALA A 558 26.91 -8.56 12.65
N SER A 559 25.76 -8.22 13.26
CA SER A 559 25.67 -7.37 14.46
C SER A 559 25.70 -8.15 15.77
N GLU A 560 25.48 -9.48 15.73
CA GLU A 560 25.64 -10.32 16.91
C GLU A 560 27.13 -10.53 17.23
N PRO A 561 27.55 -10.45 18.51
CA PRO A 561 28.91 -10.81 18.90
C PRO A 561 29.19 -12.25 18.47
N SER A 562 30.39 -12.50 17.94
CA SER A 562 30.77 -13.86 17.53
C SER A 562 30.64 -14.82 18.71
N PRO A 563 30.43 -16.14 18.50
CA PRO A 563 30.38 -17.11 19.59
C PRO A 563 31.57 -16.99 20.55
N LEU A 564 32.77 -16.65 20.04
CA LEU A 564 33.94 -16.39 20.86
C LEU A 564 33.83 -15.10 21.68
N ASP A 565 33.33 -14.01 21.10
CA ASP A 565 33.17 -12.74 21.82
C ASP A 565 32.13 -12.87 22.94
N ARG A 566 31.05 -13.63 22.70
CA ARG A 566 30.09 -14.01 23.75
C ARG A 566 30.79 -14.79 24.86
N LEU A 567 31.54 -15.82 24.51
CA LEU A 567 32.29 -16.64 25.47
C LEU A 567 33.32 -15.84 26.27
N LEU A 568 34.05 -14.93 25.62
CA LEU A 568 35.06 -14.08 26.28
C LEU A 568 34.42 -13.06 27.22
N ASN A 569 33.35 -12.40 26.80
CA ASN A 569 32.60 -11.47 27.66
C ASN A 569 32.07 -12.21 28.89
N VAL A 570 31.46 -13.38 28.70
CA VAL A 570 30.95 -14.17 29.81
C VAL A 570 32.06 -14.68 30.72
N LYS A 571 33.22 -15.06 30.17
CA LYS A 571 34.40 -15.43 30.96
C LYS A 571 34.84 -14.33 31.92
N THR A 572 34.82 -13.06 31.48
CA THR A 572 35.22 -11.95 32.35
C THR A 572 34.31 -11.80 33.58
N VAL A 573 33.06 -12.23 33.48
CA VAL A 573 32.07 -12.20 34.58
C VAL A 573 32.16 -13.47 35.43
N ALA A 574 32.32 -14.64 34.82
CA ALA A 574 32.33 -15.94 35.51
C ALA A 574 33.65 -16.23 36.26
N GLU A 575 34.79 -15.83 35.71
CA GLU A 575 36.12 -16.18 36.24
C GLU A 575 36.39 -15.65 37.67
N PRO A 576 36.01 -14.40 38.02
CA PRO A 576 36.14 -13.90 39.40
C PRO A 576 35.26 -14.68 40.39
N ALA A 577 34.02 -15.02 40.02
CA ALA A 577 33.09 -15.76 40.87
C ALA A 577 33.61 -17.17 41.21
N PHE A 578 34.14 -17.89 40.21
CA PHE A 578 34.73 -19.22 40.41
C PHE A 578 36.05 -19.19 41.19
N LYS A 579 36.88 -18.16 41.00
CA LYS A 579 38.11 -17.99 41.81
C LYS A 579 37.81 -17.69 43.28
N ALA A 580 36.73 -16.97 43.57
CA ALA A 580 36.32 -16.67 44.94
C ALA A 580 35.77 -17.91 45.67
N ASN A 581 35.09 -18.80 44.95
CA ASN A 581 34.58 -20.06 45.51
C ASN A 581 34.71 -21.23 44.49
N PRO A 582 35.72 -22.10 44.62
CA PRO A 582 35.92 -23.25 43.72
C PRO A 582 34.80 -24.31 43.80
N GLU A 583 34.04 -24.33 44.90
CA GLU A 583 32.92 -25.25 45.13
C GLU A 583 31.57 -24.61 44.80
N ILE A 584 31.46 -23.91 43.65
CA ILE A 584 30.15 -23.43 43.15
C ILE A 584 29.20 -24.63 42.99
N ASP A 585 28.03 -24.53 43.62
CA ASP A 585 26.93 -25.48 43.52
C ASP A 585 25.98 -25.15 42.36
N ALA A 586 25.00 -26.02 42.11
CA ALA A 586 24.06 -25.85 41.00
C ALA A 586 23.22 -24.56 41.11
N ALA A 587 22.87 -24.13 42.33
CA ALA A 587 22.06 -22.93 42.56
C ALA A 587 22.84 -21.65 42.25
N ALA A 588 24.12 -21.59 42.64
CA ALA A 588 24.99 -20.48 42.31
C ALA A 588 25.35 -20.44 40.81
N LEU A 589 25.43 -21.59 40.13
CA LEU A 589 25.56 -21.62 38.66
C LEU A 589 24.31 -21.08 37.95
N GLU A 590 23.11 -21.38 38.45
CA GLU A 590 21.86 -20.82 37.93
C GLU A 590 21.76 -19.30 38.15
N GLU A 591 22.25 -18.79 39.28
CA GLU A 591 22.26 -17.35 39.57
C GLU A 591 23.23 -16.59 38.65
N ILE A 592 24.43 -17.15 38.42
CA ILE A 592 25.40 -16.63 37.45
C ILE A 592 24.81 -16.67 36.03
N ALA A 593 24.12 -17.76 35.64
CA ALA A 593 23.45 -17.86 34.34
C ALA A 593 22.32 -16.82 34.17
N LYS A 594 21.59 -16.51 35.25
CA LYS A 594 20.55 -15.46 35.26
C LYS A 594 21.13 -14.05 35.10
N GLU A 595 22.29 -13.76 35.69
CA GLU A 595 22.98 -12.48 35.48
C GLU A 595 23.50 -12.30 34.04
N MET A 596 23.65 -13.39 33.29
CA MET A 596 24.25 -13.41 31.95
C MET A 596 23.24 -13.47 30.79
N ASP A 597 21.94 -13.34 31.08
CA ASP A 597 20.85 -13.28 30.10
C ASP A 597 20.88 -14.46 29.08
N MET A 598 21.04 -15.69 29.59
CA MET A 598 20.78 -16.99 28.93
C MET A 598 21.53 -17.35 27.62
N ALA A 599 22.45 -16.53 27.11
CA ALA A 599 23.15 -16.81 25.84
C ALA A 599 24.28 -17.87 25.92
N VAL A 600 24.58 -18.38 27.12
CA VAL A 600 25.68 -19.31 27.41
C VAL A 600 25.26 -20.34 28.47
N VAL A 601 25.65 -21.61 28.28
CA VAL A 601 25.43 -22.73 29.21
C VAL A 601 26.67 -22.92 30.09
N LEU A 602 26.47 -23.09 31.39
CA LEU A 602 27.53 -23.40 32.35
C LEU A 602 27.57 -24.91 32.63
N LEU A 603 28.75 -25.52 32.57
CA LEU A 603 28.94 -26.93 32.91
C LEU A 603 30.16 -27.10 33.81
N LYS A 604 29.99 -27.73 34.97
CA LYS A 604 31.09 -28.17 35.83
C LYS A 604 31.34 -29.66 35.60
N LYS A 605 32.54 -30.01 35.12
CA LYS A 605 32.93 -31.41 34.88
C LYS A 605 34.38 -31.63 35.29
N ASP A 606 34.64 -32.68 36.07
CA ASP A 606 35.98 -33.08 36.54
C ASP A 606 36.76 -31.94 37.24
N GLY A 607 36.05 -31.09 37.99
CA GLY A 607 36.62 -29.93 38.69
C GLY A 607 36.87 -28.70 37.82
N VAL A 608 36.57 -28.74 36.52
CA VAL A 608 36.74 -27.62 35.58
C VAL A 608 35.38 -27.00 35.27
N LEU A 609 35.34 -25.66 35.24
CA LEU A 609 34.17 -24.91 34.78
C LEU A 609 34.27 -24.60 33.27
N TYR A 610 33.25 -25.01 32.52
CA TYR A 610 33.10 -24.77 31.09
C TYR A 610 31.96 -23.79 30.81
N LEU A 611 32.19 -22.91 29.84
CA LEU A 611 31.19 -22.02 29.23
C LEU A 611 30.88 -22.52 27.83
N GLY A 612 29.62 -22.85 27.54
CA GLY A 612 29.16 -23.34 26.24
C GLY A 612 28.26 -22.34 25.53
N THR A 613 28.47 -22.07 24.25
CA THR A 613 27.49 -21.31 23.44
C THR A 613 27.19 -22.06 22.15
N VAL A 614 26.00 -21.86 21.58
CA VAL A 614 25.62 -22.49 20.31
C VAL A 614 26.31 -21.76 19.16
N ALA A 615 26.95 -22.50 18.26
CA ALA A 615 27.59 -21.99 17.06
C ALA A 615 27.21 -22.83 15.84
N ASP A 616 27.10 -22.18 14.68
CA ASP A 616 27.02 -22.88 13.40
C ASP A 616 28.37 -23.56 13.11
N VAL A 617 28.33 -24.77 12.55
CA VAL A 617 29.49 -25.56 12.11
C VAL A 617 30.38 -24.75 11.17
N ALA A 618 29.82 -23.83 10.38
CA ALA A 618 30.55 -22.94 9.49
C ALA A 618 31.57 -22.02 10.19
N PHE A 619 31.43 -21.77 11.50
CA PHE A 619 32.33 -20.88 12.26
C PHE A 619 33.51 -21.62 12.93
N ARG A 620 33.62 -22.95 12.78
CA ARG A 620 34.67 -23.76 13.45
C ARG A 620 36.10 -23.26 13.18
N ASP A 621 36.42 -22.98 11.91
CA ASP A 621 37.76 -22.55 11.51
C ASP A 621 38.09 -21.14 12.02
N GLU A 622 37.10 -20.23 12.02
CA GLU A 622 37.26 -18.87 12.55
C GLU A 622 37.48 -18.89 14.07
N LEU A 623 36.71 -19.72 14.79
CA LEU A 623 36.81 -19.90 16.22
C LEU A 623 38.18 -20.46 16.64
N ALA A 624 38.68 -21.47 15.92
CA ALA A 624 39.99 -22.06 16.16
C ALA A 624 41.13 -21.06 15.90
N ALA A 625 41.03 -20.25 14.84
CA ALA A 625 42.03 -19.23 14.50
C ALA A 625 42.12 -18.12 15.56
N LYS A 626 40.97 -17.56 15.98
CA LYS A 626 40.92 -16.52 17.02
C LYS A 626 41.36 -17.05 18.40
N ALA A 627 40.98 -18.27 18.79
CA ALA A 627 41.42 -18.87 20.05
C ALA A 627 42.96 -19.03 20.12
N LYS A 628 43.58 -19.41 18.98
CA LYS A 628 45.05 -19.49 18.85
C LYS A 628 45.71 -18.13 18.98
N GLN A 629 45.11 -17.08 18.42
CA GLN A 629 45.60 -15.70 18.52
C GLN A 629 45.61 -15.19 19.98
N LEU A 630 44.60 -15.57 20.78
CA LEU A 630 44.42 -15.14 22.16
C LEU A 630 45.25 -15.93 23.19
N LYS A 631 46.11 -16.87 22.76
CA LYS A 631 47.00 -17.68 23.62
C LYS A 631 46.29 -18.39 24.78
N LEU A 632 45.03 -18.78 24.60
CA LEU A 632 44.34 -19.66 25.53
C LEU A 632 45.10 -21.01 25.57
N ARG A 633 45.41 -21.54 26.77
CA ARG A 633 46.34 -22.67 26.96
C ARG A 633 45.79 -23.96 26.33
N GLY A 634 46.61 -24.61 25.49
CA GLY A 634 46.29 -25.86 24.80
C GLY A 634 45.66 -25.60 23.42
N SER A 635 46.40 -25.86 22.34
CA SER A 635 45.97 -25.67 20.95
C SER A 635 44.90 -26.68 20.46
N ALA A 636 43.99 -27.07 21.36
CA ALA A 636 42.77 -27.84 21.17
C ALA A 636 41.74 -27.49 22.29
N GLY A 637 41.77 -26.26 22.80
CA GLY A 637 40.99 -25.80 23.98
C GLY A 637 39.60 -25.23 23.68
N LEU A 638 39.00 -25.65 22.57
CA LEU A 638 37.56 -25.69 22.39
C LEU A 638 37.20 -27.15 22.58
N ASP A 639 36.92 -27.57 23.81
CA ASP A 639 36.39 -28.91 24.02
C ASP A 639 35.00 -28.92 23.41
N ILE A 640 34.85 -29.41 22.19
CA ILE A 640 33.53 -29.81 21.69
C ILE A 640 33.19 -31.07 22.48
N LEU A 641 32.68 -30.89 23.70
CA LEU A 641 32.07 -31.98 24.44
C LEU A 641 30.91 -32.46 23.58
N PRO A 642 30.82 -33.76 23.25
CA PRO A 642 29.65 -34.27 22.56
C PRO A 642 28.45 -33.97 23.45
N ALA A 643 27.56 -33.09 22.98
CA ALA A 643 26.28 -32.88 23.62
C ALA A 643 25.46 -34.17 23.40
N GLU A 644 24.87 -34.71 24.45
CA GLU A 644 23.77 -35.68 24.32
C GLU A 644 22.52 -34.92 23.88
N GLY A 645 22.46 -34.53 22.60
CA GLY A 645 21.29 -33.87 22.03
C GLY A 645 21.52 -33.34 20.61
N ASP A 646 20.64 -33.72 19.68
CA ASP A 646 20.62 -33.23 18.30
C ASP A 646 20.20 -31.75 18.26
N TYR A 647 21.13 -30.86 17.95
CA TYR A 647 20.83 -29.48 17.53
C TYR A 647 20.95 -29.39 16.01
N ALA A 648 19.88 -28.98 15.34
CA ALA A 648 19.71 -29.02 13.88
C ALA A 648 20.80 -28.23 13.10
N GLY A 649 21.97 -28.84 12.87
CA GLY A 649 23.09 -28.23 12.16
C GLY A 649 23.93 -27.24 12.97
N GLN A 650 23.75 -27.21 14.30
CA GLN A 650 24.46 -26.32 15.23
C GLN A 650 25.17 -27.14 16.30
N GLU A 651 26.25 -26.60 16.88
CA GLU A 651 27.04 -27.29 17.91
C GLU A 651 27.29 -26.38 19.12
N ILE A 652 27.41 -26.98 20.31
CA ILE A 652 27.84 -26.25 21.50
C ILE A 652 29.35 -26.20 21.56
N VAL A 653 29.87 -24.98 21.54
CA VAL A 653 31.28 -24.61 21.60
C VAL A 653 31.63 -24.32 23.06
N TRP A 654 32.46 -25.16 23.68
CA TRP A 654 32.83 -24.99 25.09
C TRP A 654 34.22 -24.39 25.30
N MET A 655 34.32 -23.43 26.21
CA MET A 655 35.58 -22.84 26.67
C MET A 655 35.80 -23.13 28.15
N ALA A 656 36.94 -23.73 28.48
CA ALA A 656 37.36 -23.90 29.87
C ALA A 656 37.77 -22.54 30.47
N VAL A 657 37.21 -22.22 31.64
CA VAL A 657 37.44 -20.93 32.32
C VAL A 657 38.52 -21.06 33.38
N ALA A 658 38.42 -22.09 34.23
CA ALA A 658 39.29 -22.30 35.37
C ALA A 658 39.27 -23.78 35.80
N ARG A 659 40.36 -24.23 36.43
CA ARG A 659 40.54 -25.55 37.04
C ARG A 659 40.75 -25.42 38.53
#